data_AF-A0A1V9YUC9-F1
#
_entry.id   AF-A0A1V9YUC9-F1
#
_cell.length_a   1.000
_cell.length_b   1.000
_cell.length_c   1.000
_cell.angle_alpha   90.00
_cell.angle_beta   90.00
_cell.angle_gamma   90.00
#
_symmetry.space_group_name_H-M   'P 1'
#
loop_
_entity.id
_entity.type
_entity.pdbx_description
1 polymer ?
#
loop_
_entity_poly.entity_id
_entity_poly.type
_entity_poly.pdbx_seq_one_letter_code
_entity_poly.pdbx_strand_id
1 'polypeptide(L)'
;MVTKVFTTFLCVCCWLHGATVGVAIGDALDLQHFFLLSIGVFFAITVIYPTSRRLAVSALFLACAVFLSSLVKSLAFFRAPNHHSALPDVGHDFLPAIPIPPSFLLQLVLGATITFVALHPMRSIILRRFLLIYATLLMARTLVAIMTFLPDSNPTCFVEEKNPSAKEVIQHFLLSRRSISEWIRSQTNITHVQCRDTIYCGHSTLLIMCAMVWHTYYHRVESPVNWVKSIVWATAITAMVSSLARRETYTLDAVLSTYFAVTGWATYHRLANDVLTGQTFTCVWLIDKVIVYPLVEWMEEEEQVKKPRTSFSVMRLLSAFLLGITTPCIVTASLCPNDCSGHGQCLFQGVCQCSRSYYGADCSYIKCPMGNAWADYTLATDNAHNLAVCSNMGTCDATTGLCTCIPGFTGAACDRMSCNCNSRGTCLSMNQYALTKDPGLGIINPYTTNWDANKIYGCQCDAPYMGYSCTEFQCPTGDDPLTGMIQDPNGVQYNEKQGGSFTLTFRGFTTAPILATDSSVIMQAKLLALPSISGIAVTYSGITQQACTILGNTITVEFTQDFSDVPSLVGNAAQLTLSTAGVQPKLTIVTTVQGTKENAYCSNRGVCDRTSGICTCFTNYFSSDGNGNIGKRGDCGAAVGAITQCPGAVLACSGHGICQGPPTYACVCASGFQGGDCSEQLCPMGNSWFDIPMGPNAAHQLAECSNVGTCDRTKGVCVCDSRFTGASCNRLLCPNSCSGHGTCLTMQNLAPLSTINGAPQAFTYGATPNNYATWDFNQVQGCSCNPGWEGADCSKKSCPTGDDPMTYWDLIGLPQVNAVQTLICTATTGTFTLSFRGAQTTALPYTISSSTLTAILSSIQAFGQVTVTYSNGQVACTANGANTIAITFLTVFGALPSIQYTLNGVTSIVIFNDGTSGSVIGTKENALCSNRGHCDYTNGLCVCHTGFTSSDGYGRPGSRGDCGFMEPIYLNSAGQYANSIN
;
A
#
# COMPACT_ATOMS: atom_id res chain seq x y z
N MET A 1 -43.47 -8.39 -38.71
CA MET A 1 -42.27 -9.26 -38.74
C MET A 1 -41.14 -8.66 -37.92
N VAL A 2 -40.81 -7.37 -38.12
CA VAL A 2 -39.85 -6.56 -37.35
C VAL A 2 -40.07 -6.60 -35.84
N THR A 3 -41.32 -6.44 -35.39
CA THR A 3 -41.68 -6.51 -33.97
C THR A 3 -41.34 -7.88 -33.37
N LYS A 4 -41.59 -8.98 -34.10
CA LYS A 4 -41.28 -10.34 -33.65
C LYS A 4 -39.77 -10.57 -33.62
N VAL A 5 -39.03 -10.17 -34.66
CA VAL A 5 -37.57 -10.31 -34.73
C VAL A 5 -36.87 -9.51 -33.63
N PHE A 6 -37.35 -8.30 -33.32
CA PHE A 6 -36.80 -7.45 -32.27
C PHE A 6 -37.12 -7.98 -30.86
N THR A 7 -38.33 -8.50 -30.64
CA THR A 7 -38.67 -9.21 -29.39
C THR A 7 -37.82 -10.47 -29.25
N THR A 8 -37.59 -11.23 -30.32
CA THR A 8 -36.73 -12.42 -30.30
C THR A 8 -35.26 -12.05 -30.07
N PHE A 9 -34.75 -10.97 -30.66
CA PHE A 9 -33.39 -10.48 -30.42
C PHE A 9 -33.19 -10.01 -28.97
N LEU A 10 -34.14 -9.25 -28.41
CA LEU A 10 -34.14 -8.89 -27.00
C LEU A 10 -34.21 -10.13 -26.10
N CYS A 11 -35.04 -11.11 -26.43
CA CYS A 11 -35.11 -12.38 -25.70
C CYS A 11 -33.82 -13.18 -25.79
N VAL A 12 -33.12 -13.17 -26.93
CA VAL A 12 -31.82 -13.85 -27.13
C VAL A 12 -30.70 -13.14 -26.37
N CYS A 13 -30.66 -11.81 -26.34
CA CYS A 13 -29.73 -11.05 -25.50
C CYS A 13 -30.00 -11.28 -24.00
N CYS A 14 -31.27 -11.35 -23.59
CA CYS A 14 -31.67 -11.71 -22.22
C CYS A 14 -31.36 -13.18 -21.88
N TRP A 15 -31.44 -14.09 -22.85
CA TRP A 15 -31.13 -15.51 -22.69
C TRP A 15 -29.61 -15.76 -22.61
N LEU A 16 -28.81 -15.10 -23.46
CA LEU A 16 -27.35 -15.10 -23.37
C LEU A 16 -26.87 -14.56 -22.02
N HIS A 17 -27.53 -13.52 -21.50
CA HIS A 17 -27.29 -13.00 -20.14
C HIS A 17 -27.68 -14.01 -19.05
N GLY A 18 -28.81 -14.71 -19.20
CA GLY A 18 -29.22 -15.79 -18.29
C GLY A 18 -28.25 -16.99 -18.28
N ALA A 19 -27.69 -17.34 -19.44
CA ALA A 19 -26.72 -18.42 -19.58
C ALA A 19 -25.34 -18.07 -19.00
N THR A 20 -24.89 -16.82 -19.11
CA THR A 20 -23.62 -16.36 -18.49
C THR A 20 -23.72 -16.19 -16.98
N VAL A 21 -24.92 -15.91 -16.44
CA VAL A 21 -25.16 -15.77 -14.99
C VAL A 21 -25.46 -17.13 -14.35
N GLY A 22 -26.03 -18.09 -15.09
CA GLY A 22 -26.34 -19.44 -14.61
C GLY A 22 -25.14 -20.35 -14.32
N VAL A 23 -23.91 -19.92 -14.62
CA VAL A 23 -22.68 -20.69 -14.32
C VAL A 23 -22.08 -20.29 -12.97
N ALA A 24 -22.61 -19.28 -12.28
CA ALA A 24 -22.13 -18.87 -10.96
C ALA A 24 -23.27 -18.59 -9.96
N ILE A 25 -23.48 -19.58 -9.09
CA ILE A 25 -23.97 -19.45 -7.70
C ILE A 25 -25.50 -19.42 -7.53
N GLY A 26 -25.99 -20.37 -6.73
CA GLY A 26 -27.35 -20.45 -6.21
C GLY A 26 -27.59 -19.46 -5.07
N ASP A 27 -28.86 -19.10 -4.90
CA ASP A 27 -29.44 -18.23 -3.88
C ASP A 27 -29.39 -16.71 -4.18
N ALA A 28 -30.22 -16.26 -5.12
CA ALA A 28 -30.54 -14.83 -5.30
C ALA A 28 -31.96 -14.61 -5.87
N LEU A 29 -32.97 -14.55 -5.00
CA LEU A 29 -34.36 -14.27 -5.42
C LEU A 29 -34.66 -12.77 -5.66
N ASP A 30 -34.10 -11.81 -4.91
CA ASP A 30 -34.69 -10.44 -4.87
C ASP A 30 -34.37 -9.49 -6.05
N LEU A 31 -33.18 -9.55 -6.67
CA LEU A 31 -32.84 -8.64 -7.78
C LEU A 31 -33.59 -9.01 -9.07
N GLN A 32 -33.86 -10.30 -9.24
CA GLN A 32 -34.64 -10.85 -10.33
C GLN A 32 -36.09 -10.33 -10.29
N HIS A 33 -36.66 -10.17 -9.08
CA HIS A 33 -38.02 -9.65 -8.90
C HIS A 33 -38.15 -8.16 -9.25
N PHE A 34 -37.15 -7.32 -8.94
CA PHE A 34 -37.22 -5.88 -9.24
C PHE A 34 -37.09 -5.57 -10.75
N PHE A 35 -36.24 -6.33 -11.45
CA PHE A 35 -36.10 -6.27 -12.91
C PHE A 35 -37.36 -6.81 -13.62
N LEU A 36 -37.93 -7.91 -13.12
CA LEU A 36 -39.20 -8.45 -13.62
C LEU A 36 -40.38 -7.51 -13.34
N LEU A 37 -40.39 -6.77 -12.22
CA LEU A 37 -41.42 -5.78 -11.88
C LEU A 37 -41.37 -4.57 -12.82
N SER A 38 -40.17 -4.08 -13.15
CA SER A 38 -39.99 -2.97 -14.09
C SER A 38 -40.32 -3.37 -15.54
N ILE A 39 -40.05 -4.62 -15.93
CA ILE A 39 -40.55 -5.21 -17.19
C ILE A 39 -42.09 -5.37 -17.16
N GLY A 40 -42.67 -5.75 -16.03
CA GLY A 40 -44.13 -5.89 -15.85
C GLY A 40 -44.88 -4.57 -15.99
N VAL A 41 -44.38 -3.50 -15.36
CA VAL A 41 -44.92 -2.14 -15.49
C VAL A 41 -44.75 -1.62 -16.93
N PHE A 42 -43.64 -1.98 -17.59
CA PHE A 42 -43.39 -1.64 -18.99
C PHE A 42 -44.36 -2.34 -19.96
N PHE A 43 -44.65 -3.62 -19.74
CA PHE A 43 -45.67 -4.36 -20.49
C PHE A 43 -47.07 -3.74 -20.31
N ALA A 44 -47.39 -3.30 -19.10
CA ALA A 44 -48.66 -2.60 -18.83
C ALA A 44 -48.76 -1.27 -19.61
N ILE A 45 -47.71 -0.44 -19.63
CA ILE A 45 -47.73 0.86 -20.31
C ILE A 45 -47.77 0.71 -21.85
N THR A 46 -47.08 -0.29 -22.40
CA THR A 46 -47.01 -0.53 -23.86
C THR A 46 -48.27 -1.17 -24.45
N VAL A 47 -49.08 -1.85 -23.62
CA VAL A 47 -50.38 -2.42 -24.02
C VAL A 47 -51.52 -1.40 -23.90
N ILE A 48 -51.43 -0.43 -22.97
CA ILE A 48 -52.54 0.49 -22.65
C ILE A 48 -52.52 1.78 -23.49
N TYR A 49 -51.36 2.29 -23.93
CA TYR A 49 -51.28 3.59 -24.64
C TYR A 49 -50.48 3.53 -25.96
N PRO A 50 -51.14 3.51 -27.15
CA PRO A 50 -50.49 3.29 -28.44
C PRO A 50 -49.47 4.38 -28.84
N THR A 51 -49.80 5.67 -28.63
CA THR A 51 -48.90 6.81 -28.89
C THR A 51 -47.66 6.84 -27.97
N SER A 52 -47.72 6.16 -26.83
CA SER A 52 -46.63 6.08 -25.85
C SER A 52 -45.67 4.93 -26.13
N ARG A 53 -46.07 3.96 -26.98
CA ARG A 53 -45.35 2.69 -27.17
C ARG A 53 -43.94 2.87 -27.73
N ARG A 54 -43.73 3.81 -28.66
CA ARG A 54 -42.42 4.06 -29.29
C ARG A 54 -41.45 4.80 -28.38
N LEU A 55 -41.97 5.79 -27.64
CA LEU A 55 -41.20 6.50 -26.64
C LEU A 55 -40.80 5.55 -25.51
N ALA A 56 -41.71 4.68 -25.07
CA ALA A 56 -41.44 3.63 -24.10
C ALA A 56 -40.33 2.69 -24.58
N VAL A 57 -40.37 2.20 -25.83
CA VAL A 57 -39.30 1.36 -26.39
C VAL A 57 -37.94 2.07 -26.35
N SER A 58 -37.89 3.37 -26.67
CA SER A 58 -36.64 4.14 -26.61
C SER A 58 -36.14 4.32 -25.16
N ALA A 59 -37.05 4.52 -24.22
CA ALA A 59 -36.73 4.65 -22.80
C ALA A 59 -36.24 3.32 -22.19
N LEU A 60 -36.84 2.19 -22.56
CA LEU A 60 -36.37 0.87 -22.14
C LEU A 60 -35.00 0.55 -22.72
N PHE A 61 -34.78 0.86 -24.00
CA PHE A 61 -33.48 0.66 -24.62
C PHE A 61 -32.39 1.48 -23.93
N LEU A 62 -32.67 2.73 -23.53
CA LEU A 62 -31.76 3.51 -22.70
C LEU A 62 -31.54 2.89 -21.32
N ALA A 63 -32.58 2.41 -20.64
CA ALA A 63 -32.46 1.78 -19.33
C ALA A 63 -31.55 0.53 -19.38
N CYS A 64 -31.73 -0.33 -20.40
CA CYS A 64 -30.83 -1.46 -20.65
C CYS A 64 -29.39 -1.00 -20.92
N ALA A 65 -29.23 0.06 -21.73
CA ALA A 65 -27.90 0.59 -22.04
C ALA A 65 -27.16 1.14 -20.82
N VAL A 66 -27.86 1.86 -19.94
CA VAL A 66 -27.32 2.39 -18.67
C VAL A 66 -26.95 1.26 -17.70
N PHE A 67 -27.78 0.22 -17.60
CA PHE A 67 -27.50 -0.95 -16.77
C PHE A 67 -26.22 -1.67 -17.20
N LEU A 68 -26.12 -2.02 -18.49
CA LEU A 68 -24.93 -2.65 -19.07
C LEU A 68 -23.68 -1.77 -18.94
N SER A 69 -23.81 -0.45 -19.15
CA SER A 69 -22.69 0.48 -18.95
C SER A 69 -22.20 0.53 -17.51
N SER A 70 -23.12 0.45 -16.55
CA SER A 70 -22.78 0.40 -15.12
C SER A 70 -22.04 -0.90 -14.77
N LEU A 71 -22.49 -2.04 -15.31
CA LEU A 71 -21.83 -3.33 -15.11
C LEU A 71 -20.39 -3.36 -15.67
N VAL A 72 -20.18 -2.84 -16.88
CA VAL A 72 -18.85 -2.80 -17.53
C VAL A 72 -17.90 -1.85 -16.79
N LYS A 73 -18.37 -0.71 -16.29
CA LYS A 73 -17.55 0.19 -15.46
C LYS A 73 -17.07 -0.47 -14.17
N SER A 74 -17.89 -1.32 -13.56
CA SER A 74 -17.47 -2.12 -12.39
C SER A 74 -16.41 -3.16 -12.77
N LEU A 75 -16.50 -3.79 -13.94
CA LEU A 75 -15.48 -4.71 -14.43
C LEU A 75 -14.15 -4.00 -14.75
N ALA A 76 -14.22 -2.79 -15.32
CA ALA A 76 -13.06 -1.98 -15.67
C ALA A 76 -12.19 -1.64 -14.45
N PHE A 77 -12.80 -1.37 -13.30
CA PHE A 77 -12.10 -1.13 -12.04
C PHE A 77 -11.13 -2.27 -11.66
N PHE A 78 -11.51 -3.53 -11.87
CA PHE A 78 -10.66 -4.67 -11.54
C PHE A 78 -9.57 -4.96 -12.58
N ARG A 79 -9.77 -4.57 -13.84
CA ARG A 79 -8.84 -4.86 -14.94
C ARG A 79 -7.89 -3.72 -15.27
N ALA A 80 -8.15 -2.51 -14.76
CA ALA A 80 -7.23 -1.39 -14.91
C ALA A 80 -5.85 -1.71 -14.28
N PRO A 81 -4.73 -1.37 -14.95
CA PRO A 81 -3.38 -1.58 -14.43
C PRO A 81 -3.09 -0.68 -13.23
N ASN A 82 -2.45 -1.21 -12.19
CA ASN A 82 -2.33 -0.54 -10.88
C ASN A 82 -1.33 0.64 -10.85
N HIS A 83 -0.45 0.81 -11.85
CA HIS A 83 0.67 1.76 -11.74
C HIS A 83 1.19 2.30 -13.07
N HIS A 84 0.41 3.05 -13.83
CA HIS A 84 0.95 3.82 -14.96
C HIS A 84 0.59 5.30 -14.81
N SER A 85 1.59 6.16 -15.01
CA SER A 85 1.39 7.57 -15.31
C SER A 85 0.40 7.72 -16.47
N ALA A 86 -0.42 8.78 -16.45
CA ALA A 86 -1.35 9.09 -17.52
C ALA A 86 -0.66 9.01 -18.89
N LEU A 87 -1.37 8.53 -19.91
CA LEU A 87 -0.82 8.45 -21.25
C LEU A 87 -0.47 9.86 -21.76
N PRO A 88 0.61 10.02 -22.53
CA PRO A 88 0.91 11.30 -23.18
C PRO A 88 -0.28 11.76 -24.02
N ASP A 89 -0.77 12.97 -23.75
CA ASP A 89 -1.95 13.54 -24.40
C ASP A 89 -1.71 14.99 -24.77
N VAL A 90 -1.85 15.27 -26.06
CA VAL A 90 -1.56 16.58 -26.64
C VAL A 90 -2.37 17.70 -25.97
N GLY A 91 -3.65 17.46 -25.65
CA GLY A 91 -4.46 18.48 -25.00
C GLY A 91 -4.05 18.75 -23.56
N HIS A 92 -3.57 17.73 -22.85
CA HIS A 92 -3.05 17.90 -21.49
C HIS A 92 -1.71 18.67 -21.44
N ASP A 93 -0.93 18.63 -22.52
CA ASP A 93 0.34 19.36 -22.64
C ASP A 93 0.13 20.85 -22.99
N PHE A 94 -0.92 21.17 -23.78
CA PHE A 94 -1.18 22.54 -24.25
C PHE A 94 -2.11 23.36 -23.34
N LEU A 95 -2.97 22.72 -22.53
CA LEU A 95 -3.97 23.43 -21.73
C LEU A 95 -3.52 23.65 -20.28
N PRO A 96 -3.52 24.90 -19.77
CA PRO A 96 -3.32 25.17 -18.35
C PRO A 96 -4.54 24.70 -17.53
N ALA A 97 -4.35 24.43 -16.23
CA ALA A 97 -5.46 24.03 -15.35
C ALA A 97 -6.46 25.19 -15.16
N ILE A 98 -7.68 25.05 -15.69
CA ILE A 98 -8.76 26.05 -15.60
C ILE A 98 -9.75 25.63 -14.49
N PRO A 99 -10.19 26.54 -13.60
CA PRO A 99 -11.01 26.20 -12.44
C PRO A 99 -12.50 25.95 -12.72
N ILE A 100 -12.97 26.05 -13.98
CA ILE A 100 -14.40 25.92 -14.30
C ILE A 100 -14.81 24.43 -14.25
N PRO A 101 -15.78 24.02 -13.40
CA PRO A 101 -16.26 22.64 -13.39
C PRO A 101 -17.06 22.36 -14.68
N PRO A 102 -16.64 21.40 -15.53
CA PRO A 102 -17.36 21.07 -16.77
C PRO A 102 -18.76 20.50 -16.50
N SER A 103 -18.95 19.85 -15.34
CA SER A 103 -20.24 19.34 -14.86
C SER A 103 -21.29 20.45 -14.71
N PHE A 104 -20.89 21.63 -14.24
CA PHE A 104 -21.78 22.79 -14.13
C PHE A 104 -22.27 23.26 -15.50
N LEU A 105 -21.36 23.38 -16.47
CA LEU A 105 -21.70 23.77 -17.83
C LEU A 105 -22.57 22.73 -18.54
N LEU A 106 -22.30 21.43 -18.31
CA LEU A 106 -23.16 20.34 -18.78
C LEU A 106 -24.57 20.44 -18.21
N GLN A 107 -24.71 20.66 -16.90
CA GLN A 107 -26.03 20.81 -16.25
C GLN A 107 -26.80 22.01 -16.80
N LEU A 108 -26.11 23.13 -17.07
CA LEU A 108 -26.72 24.31 -17.67
C LEU A 108 -27.27 24.04 -19.08
N VAL A 109 -26.46 23.41 -19.95
CA VAL A 109 -26.87 23.06 -21.32
C VAL A 109 -27.97 21.99 -21.32
N LEU A 110 -27.85 20.97 -20.46
CA LEU A 110 -28.85 19.92 -20.31
C LEU A 110 -30.19 20.47 -19.81
N GLY A 111 -30.16 21.30 -18.76
CA GLY A 111 -31.36 21.95 -18.22
C GLY A 111 -32.06 22.82 -19.27
N ALA A 112 -31.30 23.65 -19.98
CA ALA A 112 -31.84 24.46 -21.08
C ALA A 112 -32.47 23.58 -22.18
N THR A 113 -31.82 22.46 -22.54
CA THR A 113 -32.32 21.53 -23.56
C THR A 113 -33.60 20.82 -23.11
N ILE A 114 -33.68 20.38 -21.85
CA ILE A 114 -34.90 19.77 -21.28
C ILE A 114 -36.06 20.77 -21.34
N THR A 115 -35.83 22.01 -20.92
CA THR A 115 -36.85 23.07 -20.99
C THR A 115 -37.29 23.34 -22.43
N PHE A 116 -36.33 23.44 -23.36
CA PHE A 116 -36.62 23.62 -24.79
C PHE A 116 -37.49 22.49 -25.33
N VAL A 117 -37.11 21.22 -25.09
CA VAL A 117 -37.87 20.06 -25.56
C VAL A 117 -39.26 19.99 -24.92
N ALA A 118 -39.38 20.25 -23.62
CA ALA A 118 -40.66 20.23 -22.92
C ALA A 118 -41.68 21.23 -23.51
N LEU A 119 -41.20 22.41 -23.92
CA LEU A 119 -42.01 23.46 -24.52
C LEU A 119 -42.20 23.32 -26.05
N HIS A 120 -41.50 22.39 -26.69
CA HIS A 120 -41.52 22.23 -28.14
C HIS A 120 -42.79 21.49 -28.62
N PRO A 121 -43.44 21.93 -29.73
CA PRO A 121 -44.62 21.24 -30.28
C PRO A 121 -44.38 19.76 -30.63
N MET A 122 -43.15 19.42 -31.04
CA MET A 122 -42.72 18.05 -31.39
C MET A 122 -42.04 17.29 -30.24
N ARG A 123 -42.31 17.63 -28.98
CA ARG A 123 -41.60 17.10 -27.79
C ARG A 123 -41.47 15.57 -27.73
N SER A 124 -42.51 14.83 -28.07
CA SER A 124 -42.50 13.35 -28.04
C SER A 124 -41.60 12.76 -29.13
N ILE A 125 -41.57 13.35 -30.32
CA ILE A 125 -40.71 12.95 -31.43
C ILE A 125 -39.24 13.24 -31.09
N ILE A 126 -38.95 14.46 -30.59
CA ILE A 126 -37.60 14.86 -30.22
C ILE A 126 -37.05 13.94 -29.11
N LEU A 127 -37.85 13.71 -28.06
CA LEU A 127 -37.46 12.87 -26.94
C LEU A 127 -37.23 11.42 -27.37
N ARG A 128 -38.11 10.86 -28.19
CA ARG A 128 -37.97 9.51 -28.76
C ARG A 128 -36.65 9.35 -29.51
N ARG A 129 -36.35 10.27 -30.44
CA ARG A 129 -35.12 10.23 -31.25
C ARG A 129 -33.87 10.41 -30.39
N PHE A 130 -33.89 11.36 -29.46
CA PHE A 130 -32.78 11.61 -28.54
C PHE A 130 -32.44 10.37 -27.70
N LEU A 131 -33.44 9.74 -27.08
CA LEU A 131 -33.26 8.55 -26.25
C LEU A 131 -32.70 7.37 -27.06
N LEU A 132 -33.23 7.13 -28.26
CA LEU A 132 -32.76 6.04 -29.12
C LEU A 132 -31.31 6.24 -29.55
N ILE A 133 -30.97 7.43 -30.05
CA ILE A 133 -29.61 7.75 -30.50
C ILE A 133 -28.63 7.67 -29.31
N TYR A 134 -28.97 8.28 -28.17
CA TYR A 134 -28.10 8.25 -26.99
C TYR A 134 -27.89 6.83 -26.45
N ALA A 135 -28.93 5.99 -26.44
CA ALA A 135 -28.80 4.60 -26.04
C ALA A 135 -27.89 3.79 -26.98
N THR A 136 -27.97 3.99 -28.31
CA THR A 136 -27.04 3.33 -29.25
C THR A 136 -25.59 3.76 -29.02
N LEU A 137 -25.38 5.05 -28.76
CA LEU A 137 -24.09 5.64 -28.44
C LEU A 137 -23.51 5.08 -27.13
N LEU A 138 -24.34 4.88 -26.10
CA LEU A 138 -23.94 4.22 -24.85
C LEU A 138 -23.61 2.73 -25.06
N MET A 139 -24.32 2.03 -25.95
CA MET A 139 -24.01 0.64 -26.28
C MET A 139 -22.67 0.49 -27.00
N ALA A 140 -22.36 1.40 -27.93
CA ALA A 140 -21.05 1.46 -28.55
C ALA A 140 -19.94 1.68 -27.50
N ARG A 141 -20.16 2.57 -26.52
CA ARG A 141 -19.22 2.79 -25.40
C ARG A 141 -18.90 1.50 -24.65
N THR A 142 -19.93 0.76 -24.26
CA THR A 142 -19.76 -0.49 -23.50
C THR A 142 -18.96 -1.52 -24.28
N LEU A 143 -19.15 -1.62 -25.59
CA LEU A 143 -18.38 -2.56 -26.41
C LEU A 143 -16.90 -2.18 -26.43
N VAL A 144 -16.59 -0.90 -26.66
CA VAL A 144 -15.20 -0.42 -26.67
C VAL A 144 -14.56 -0.54 -25.28
N ALA A 145 -15.30 -0.26 -24.21
CA ALA A 145 -14.81 -0.40 -22.84
C ALA A 145 -14.56 -1.86 -22.41
N ILE A 146 -15.21 -2.85 -23.04
CA ILE A 146 -14.90 -4.28 -22.85
C ILE A 146 -13.61 -4.67 -23.61
N MET A 147 -13.37 -4.05 -24.77
CA MET A 147 -12.23 -4.36 -25.63
C MET A 147 -10.92 -3.81 -25.07
N THR A 148 -10.91 -2.62 -24.48
CA THR A 148 -9.66 -1.98 -24.01
C THR A 148 -9.92 -1.06 -22.82
N PHE A 149 -9.04 -1.15 -21.82
CA PHE A 149 -9.05 -0.31 -20.61
C PHE A 149 -7.89 0.67 -20.67
N LEU A 150 -8.14 1.96 -20.43
CA LEU A 150 -7.10 2.99 -20.36
C LEU A 150 -6.73 3.28 -18.90
N PRO A 151 -5.47 3.68 -18.61
CA PRO A 151 -5.13 4.27 -17.33
C PRO A 151 -5.83 5.63 -17.17
N ASP A 152 -6.12 6.03 -15.94
CA ASP A 152 -6.81 7.29 -15.67
C ASP A 152 -6.01 8.50 -16.19
N SER A 153 -6.70 9.42 -16.87
CA SER A 153 -6.12 10.67 -17.38
C SER A 153 -5.74 11.64 -16.26
N ASN A 154 -6.38 11.55 -15.10
CA ASN A 154 -6.06 12.38 -13.95
C ASN A 154 -5.01 11.73 -13.05
N PRO A 155 -3.83 12.37 -12.83
CA PRO A 155 -2.76 11.80 -12.01
C PRO A 155 -3.11 11.75 -10.51
N THR A 156 -4.18 12.41 -10.07
CA THR A 156 -4.63 12.40 -8.67
C THR A 156 -5.50 11.20 -8.31
N CYS A 157 -5.86 10.37 -9.29
CA CYS A 157 -6.68 9.19 -9.07
C CYS A 157 -6.01 8.17 -8.14
N PHE A 158 -6.80 7.61 -7.22
CA PHE A 158 -6.33 6.71 -6.18
C PHE A 158 -6.18 5.29 -6.72
N VAL A 159 -5.04 4.67 -6.43
CA VAL A 159 -4.87 3.22 -6.50
C VAL A 159 -5.49 2.67 -5.22
N GLU A 160 -6.68 2.09 -5.30
CA GLU A 160 -7.18 1.20 -4.24
C GLU A 160 -6.44 -0.13 -4.36
N GLU A 161 -5.83 -0.61 -3.27
CA GLU A 161 -5.24 -1.95 -3.23
C GLU A 161 -6.32 -2.99 -3.53
N LYS A 162 -6.07 -3.86 -4.53
CA LYS A 162 -6.98 -4.95 -4.88
C LYS A 162 -6.93 -6.05 -3.82
N ASN A 163 -7.67 -5.88 -2.74
CA ASN A 163 -8.03 -6.94 -1.79
C ASN A 163 -9.54 -6.91 -1.56
N PRO A 164 -10.32 -7.51 -2.48
CA PRO A 164 -11.07 -8.69 -2.04
C PRO A 164 -11.28 -9.76 -3.13
N SER A 165 -11.77 -10.93 -2.71
CA SER A 165 -12.15 -12.04 -3.58
C SER A 165 -13.38 -11.68 -4.43
N ALA A 166 -13.52 -12.29 -5.62
CA ALA A 166 -14.67 -12.07 -6.52
C ALA A 166 -16.05 -12.32 -5.85
N LYS A 167 -16.08 -13.03 -4.73
CA LYS A 167 -17.26 -13.33 -3.92
C LYS A 167 -17.75 -12.12 -3.11
N GLU A 168 -16.84 -11.31 -2.56
CA GLU A 168 -17.16 -10.11 -1.77
C GLU A 168 -17.65 -8.95 -2.67
N VAL A 169 -17.20 -8.92 -3.93
CA VAL A 169 -17.63 -7.96 -4.96
C VAL A 169 -19.13 -8.10 -5.29
N ILE A 170 -19.61 -9.34 -5.40
CA ILE A 170 -21.02 -9.64 -5.65
C ILE A 170 -21.87 -9.28 -4.42
N GLN A 171 -21.34 -9.55 -3.22
CA GLN A 171 -22.01 -9.26 -1.95
C GLN A 171 -22.16 -7.75 -1.70
N HIS A 172 -21.16 -6.93 -2.07
CA HIS A 172 -21.23 -5.47 -2.00
C HIS A 172 -22.24 -4.86 -2.98
N PHE A 173 -22.40 -5.48 -4.17
CA PHE A 173 -23.36 -5.03 -5.17
C PHE A 173 -24.81 -5.40 -4.81
N LEU A 174 -25.02 -6.57 -4.17
CA LEU A 174 -26.35 -7.07 -3.80
C LEU A 174 -26.93 -6.44 -2.52
N LEU A 175 -26.09 -5.95 -1.59
CA LEU A 175 -26.54 -5.39 -0.31
C LEU A 175 -26.64 -3.85 -0.29
N SER A 176 -26.20 -3.15 -1.33
CA SER A 176 -26.29 -1.69 -1.37
C SER A 176 -27.69 -1.20 -1.77
N ARG A 177 -28.57 -1.03 -0.78
CA ARG A 177 -29.87 -0.31 -0.91
C ARG A 177 -29.74 1.18 -1.33
N ARG A 178 -28.56 1.64 -1.80
CA ARG A 178 -28.22 3.05 -2.03
C ARG A 178 -27.85 3.41 -3.48
N SER A 179 -27.95 2.50 -4.44
CA SER A 179 -27.39 2.73 -5.77
C SER A 179 -28.03 3.90 -6.54
N ILE A 180 -29.32 4.19 -6.38
CA ILE A 180 -29.98 5.29 -7.11
C ILE A 180 -29.68 6.64 -6.46
N SER A 181 -29.68 6.72 -5.12
CA SER A 181 -29.39 7.98 -4.40
C SER A 181 -27.91 8.33 -4.46
N GLU A 182 -27.01 7.35 -4.46
CA GLU A 182 -25.58 7.55 -4.69
C GLU A 182 -25.25 7.83 -6.15
N TRP A 183 -25.98 7.25 -7.12
CA TRP A 183 -25.88 7.63 -8.53
C TRP A 183 -26.37 9.06 -8.78
N ILE A 184 -27.50 9.47 -8.17
CA ILE A 184 -27.97 10.87 -8.22
C ILE A 184 -26.96 11.80 -7.52
N ARG A 185 -26.46 11.42 -6.33
CA ARG A 185 -25.46 12.19 -5.56
C ARG A 185 -24.12 12.29 -6.30
N SER A 186 -23.73 11.24 -7.04
CA SER A 186 -22.56 11.21 -7.93
C SER A 186 -22.71 12.15 -9.14
N GLN A 187 -23.95 12.43 -9.57
CA GLN A 187 -24.23 13.35 -10.68
C GLN A 187 -24.43 14.81 -10.20
N THR A 188 -24.69 15.02 -8.90
CA THR A 188 -24.92 16.36 -8.32
C THR A 188 -23.74 16.92 -7.52
N ASN A 189 -22.72 16.12 -7.22
CA ASN A 189 -21.53 16.57 -6.48
C ASN A 189 -20.47 17.15 -7.43
N ILE A 190 -20.26 18.46 -7.39
CA ILE A 190 -19.49 19.26 -8.37
C ILE A 190 -17.96 19.18 -8.12
N THR A 191 -17.54 18.56 -7.01
CA THR A 191 -16.14 18.60 -6.52
C THR A 191 -15.35 17.30 -6.72
N HIS A 192 -16.01 16.17 -7.05
CA HIS A 192 -15.32 14.89 -7.24
C HIS A 192 -14.75 14.77 -8.64
N VAL A 193 -13.41 14.67 -8.73
CA VAL A 193 -12.72 14.20 -9.94
C VAL A 193 -13.18 12.76 -10.20
N GLN A 194 -13.83 12.52 -11.34
CA GLN A 194 -14.23 11.17 -11.73
C GLN A 194 -13.00 10.39 -12.18
N CYS A 195 -12.47 9.56 -11.28
CA CYS A 195 -11.52 8.51 -11.64
C CYS A 195 -12.28 7.37 -12.31
N ARG A 196 -11.68 6.74 -13.33
CA ARG A 196 -12.23 5.77 -14.32
C ARG A 196 -12.44 6.39 -15.69
N ASP A 197 -11.34 6.54 -16.42
CA ASP A 197 -11.41 6.87 -17.85
C ASP A 197 -11.75 5.63 -18.69
N THR A 198 -12.64 5.81 -19.65
CA THR A 198 -12.98 4.77 -20.63
C THR A 198 -12.89 5.41 -21.99
N ILE A 199 -12.27 4.71 -22.95
CA ILE A 199 -12.29 5.14 -24.35
C ILE A 199 -13.73 5.52 -24.70
N TYR A 200 -13.91 6.74 -25.19
CA TYR A 200 -15.20 7.36 -25.50
C TYR A 200 -16.02 7.80 -24.25
N CYS A 201 -15.98 9.12 -23.94
CA CYS A 201 -16.60 9.73 -22.76
C CYS A 201 -18.09 10.09 -22.95
N GLY A 202 -18.96 9.53 -22.10
CA GLY A 202 -20.41 9.73 -22.17
C GLY A 202 -20.92 11.10 -21.72
N HIS A 203 -20.21 11.83 -20.83
CA HIS A 203 -20.57 13.21 -20.49
C HIS A 203 -20.38 14.13 -21.70
N SER A 204 -19.26 13.97 -22.41
CA SER A 204 -18.97 14.65 -23.67
C SER A 204 -19.98 14.28 -24.76
N THR A 205 -20.36 12.99 -24.87
CA THR A 205 -21.40 12.54 -25.79
C THR A 205 -22.75 13.21 -25.50
N LEU A 206 -23.19 13.24 -24.23
CA LEU A 206 -24.45 13.84 -23.82
C LEU A 206 -24.48 15.34 -24.10
N LEU A 207 -23.37 16.03 -23.84
CA LEU A 207 -23.21 17.45 -24.10
C LEU A 207 -23.39 17.79 -25.59
N ILE A 208 -22.70 17.06 -26.46
CA ILE A 208 -22.80 17.24 -27.92
C ILE A 208 -24.20 16.87 -28.42
N MET A 209 -24.81 15.82 -27.88
CA MET A 209 -26.20 15.46 -28.18
C MET A 209 -27.17 16.60 -27.84
N CYS A 210 -26.98 17.27 -26.70
CA CYS A 210 -27.78 18.45 -26.35
C CYS A 210 -27.58 19.58 -27.38
N ALA A 211 -26.33 19.90 -27.76
CA ALA A 211 -26.06 20.92 -28.77
C ALA A 211 -26.69 20.59 -30.15
N MET A 212 -26.72 19.31 -30.54
CA MET A 212 -27.36 18.84 -31.77
C MET A 212 -28.89 18.99 -31.76
N VAL A 213 -29.56 18.88 -30.61
CA VAL A 213 -31.00 19.16 -30.47
C VAL A 213 -31.29 20.61 -30.85
N TRP A 214 -30.54 21.56 -30.29
CA TRP A 214 -30.68 22.99 -30.63
C TRP A 214 -30.31 23.27 -32.08
N HIS A 215 -29.27 22.61 -32.60
CA HIS A 215 -28.86 22.76 -33.99
C HIS A 215 -29.98 22.37 -34.97
N THR A 216 -30.70 21.28 -34.67
CA THR A 216 -31.67 20.65 -35.58
C THR A 216 -33.07 21.25 -35.46
N TYR A 217 -33.53 21.54 -34.24
CA TYR A 217 -34.93 21.87 -33.98
C TYR A 217 -35.21 23.36 -33.72
N TYR A 218 -34.17 24.18 -33.52
CA TYR A 218 -34.33 25.63 -33.35
C TYR A 218 -34.17 26.36 -34.70
N HIS A 219 -35.22 27.02 -35.20
CA HIS A 219 -35.23 27.64 -36.54
C HIS A 219 -35.43 29.17 -36.56
N ARG A 220 -35.69 29.85 -35.43
CA ARG A 220 -35.89 31.31 -35.42
C ARG A 220 -34.55 32.04 -35.42
N VAL A 221 -34.24 32.84 -36.46
CA VAL A 221 -33.84 34.27 -36.41
C VAL A 221 -33.88 34.85 -37.86
N GLU A 222 -34.32 36.09 -38.04
CA GLU A 222 -34.15 36.91 -39.27
C GLU A 222 -32.75 37.60 -39.34
N SER A 223 -31.71 36.90 -38.88
CA SER A 223 -30.31 37.39 -38.79
C SER A 223 -29.38 36.40 -39.50
N PRO A 224 -28.29 36.87 -40.14
CA PRO A 224 -27.28 35.97 -40.72
C PRO A 224 -26.62 35.06 -39.69
N VAL A 225 -26.62 35.44 -38.40
CA VAL A 225 -26.09 34.65 -37.28
C VAL A 225 -27.21 34.29 -36.30
N ASN A 226 -27.36 32.99 -36.01
CA ASN A 226 -28.26 32.49 -34.97
C ASN A 226 -27.53 32.45 -33.62
N TRP A 227 -27.58 33.57 -32.89
CA TRP A 227 -26.89 33.73 -31.60
C TRP A 227 -27.23 32.66 -30.57
N VAL A 228 -28.46 32.13 -30.56
CA VAL A 228 -28.85 31.07 -29.62
C VAL A 228 -28.10 29.77 -29.91
N LYS A 229 -28.00 29.37 -31.19
CA LYS A 229 -27.18 28.21 -31.59
C LYS A 229 -25.71 28.45 -31.26
N SER A 230 -25.19 29.64 -31.58
CA SER A 230 -23.79 29.99 -31.31
C SER A 230 -23.45 29.92 -29.82
N ILE A 231 -24.33 30.42 -28.93
CA ILE A 231 -24.14 30.36 -27.48
C ILE A 231 -24.14 28.92 -26.99
N VAL A 232 -25.11 28.09 -27.40
CA VAL A 232 -25.17 26.67 -26.97
C VAL A 232 -23.91 25.91 -27.41
N TRP A 233 -23.45 26.11 -28.65
CA TRP A 233 -22.22 25.49 -29.15
C TRP A 233 -20.97 26.04 -28.45
N ALA A 234 -20.90 27.33 -28.18
CA ALA A 234 -19.79 27.92 -27.43
C ALA A 234 -19.72 27.32 -26.02
N THR A 235 -20.84 27.22 -25.30
CA THR A 235 -20.89 26.61 -23.96
C THR A 235 -20.50 25.14 -23.99
N ALA A 236 -20.93 24.38 -25.00
CA ALA A 236 -20.53 22.98 -25.17
C ALA A 236 -19.02 22.83 -25.45
N ILE A 237 -18.45 23.69 -26.29
CA ILE A 237 -17.00 23.69 -26.56
C ILE A 237 -16.23 24.08 -25.28
N THR A 238 -16.66 25.11 -24.56
CA THR A 238 -16.04 25.52 -23.29
C THR A 238 -16.07 24.40 -22.26
N ALA A 239 -17.18 23.68 -22.12
CA ALA A 239 -17.26 22.54 -21.21
C ALA A 239 -16.30 21.41 -21.59
N MET A 240 -16.15 21.12 -22.89
CA MET A 240 -15.21 20.10 -23.37
C MET A 240 -13.75 20.49 -23.13
N VAL A 241 -13.40 21.75 -23.42
CA VAL A 241 -12.05 22.28 -23.14
C VAL A 241 -11.76 22.27 -21.64
N SER A 242 -12.77 22.57 -20.81
CA SER A 242 -12.63 22.52 -19.35
C SER A 242 -12.41 21.10 -18.83
N SER A 243 -13.09 20.09 -19.41
CA SER A 243 -12.84 18.67 -19.09
C SER A 243 -11.42 18.24 -19.43
N LEU A 244 -10.84 18.72 -20.54
CA LEU A 244 -9.44 18.46 -20.90
C LEU A 244 -8.47 19.18 -19.95
N ALA A 245 -8.72 20.46 -19.64
CA ALA A 245 -7.90 21.27 -18.74
C ALA A 245 -7.85 20.73 -17.30
N ARG A 246 -8.95 20.11 -16.84
CA ARG A 246 -9.02 19.42 -15.54
C ARG A 246 -8.54 17.96 -15.58
N ARG A 247 -8.05 17.49 -16.75
CA ARG A 247 -7.59 16.13 -16.97
C ARG A 247 -8.63 15.07 -16.59
N GLU A 248 -9.91 15.35 -16.89
CA GLU A 248 -11.04 14.44 -16.62
C GLU A 248 -11.29 13.46 -17.78
N THR A 249 -10.67 13.68 -18.93
CA THR A 249 -10.78 12.83 -20.12
C THR A 249 -9.56 13.05 -21.03
N TYR A 250 -9.20 12.05 -21.85
CA TYR A 250 -8.19 12.24 -22.90
C TYR A 250 -8.71 13.07 -24.08
N THR A 251 -7.83 13.75 -24.81
CA THR A 251 -8.16 14.47 -26.04
C THR A 251 -8.79 13.55 -27.07
N LEU A 252 -8.30 12.32 -27.15
CA LEU A 252 -8.86 11.28 -28.02
C LEU A 252 -10.34 11.02 -27.69
N ASP A 253 -10.71 10.96 -26.41
CA ASP A 253 -12.08 10.70 -25.99
C ASP A 253 -13.01 11.87 -26.33
N ALA A 254 -12.56 13.10 -26.17
CA ALA A 254 -13.32 14.29 -26.58
C ALA A 254 -13.59 14.30 -28.10
N VAL A 255 -12.59 13.94 -28.91
CA VAL A 255 -12.71 13.88 -30.37
C VAL A 255 -13.65 12.74 -30.79
N LEU A 256 -13.47 11.54 -30.25
CA LEU A 256 -14.31 10.38 -30.57
C LEU A 256 -15.76 10.61 -30.12
N SER A 257 -15.97 11.18 -28.93
CA SER A 257 -17.32 11.53 -28.45
C SER A 257 -18.02 12.53 -29.35
N THR A 258 -17.29 13.54 -29.84
CA THR A 258 -17.83 14.52 -30.80
C THR A 258 -18.16 13.86 -32.13
N TYR A 259 -17.23 13.09 -32.69
CA TYR A 259 -17.38 12.44 -33.98
C TYR A 259 -18.57 11.47 -34.00
N PHE A 260 -18.66 10.55 -33.03
CA PHE A 260 -19.75 9.58 -32.99
C PHE A 260 -21.09 10.22 -32.62
N ALA A 261 -21.13 11.23 -31.75
CA ALA A 261 -22.39 11.92 -31.43
C ALA A 261 -22.96 12.67 -32.65
N VAL A 262 -22.13 13.44 -33.35
CA VAL A 262 -22.54 14.17 -34.56
C VAL A 262 -22.91 13.19 -35.67
N THR A 263 -22.09 12.17 -35.90
CA THR A 263 -22.33 11.17 -36.96
C THR A 263 -23.59 10.35 -36.67
N GLY A 264 -23.77 9.86 -35.44
CA GLY A 264 -24.95 9.12 -35.04
C GLY A 264 -26.23 9.95 -35.16
N TRP A 265 -26.17 11.21 -34.72
CA TRP A 265 -27.29 12.15 -34.87
C TRP A 265 -27.65 12.42 -36.34
N ALA A 266 -26.65 12.76 -37.15
CA ALA A 266 -26.83 13.07 -38.57
C ALA A 266 -27.31 11.84 -39.36
N THR A 267 -26.75 10.66 -39.09
CA THR A 267 -27.12 9.40 -39.75
C THR A 267 -28.58 9.06 -39.46
N TYR A 268 -28.99 9.13 -38.19
CA TYR A 268 -30.38 8.88 -37.83
C TYR A 268 -31.33 9.88 -38.51
N HIS A 269 -31.01 11.18 -38.51
CA HIS A 269 -31.87 12.20 -39.10
C HIS A 269 -31.94 12.12 -40.63
N ARG A 270 -30.87 11.69 -41.30
CA ARG A 270 -30.88 11.39 -42.74
C ARG A 270 -31.80 10.20 -43.03
N LEU A 271 -31.61 9.08 -42.33
CA LEU A 271 -32.47 7.90 -42.48
C LEU A 271 -33.94 8.21 -42.19
N ALA A 272 -34.21 8.99 -41.14
CA ALA A 272 -35.56 9.43 -40.82
C ALA A 272 -36.15 10.31 -41.94
N ASN A 273 -35.35 11.21 -42.55
CA ASN A 273 -35.80 12.03 -43.67
C ASN A 273 -36.06 11.20 -44.93
N ASP A 274 -35.22 10.22 -45.24
CA ASP A 274 -35.40 9.32 -46.39
C ASP A 274 -36.68 8.50 -46.24
N VAL A 275 -36.92 7.95 -45.04
CA VAL A 275 -38.18 7.27 -44.68
C VAL A 275 -39.38 8.20 -44.84
N LEU A 276 -39.30 9.43 -44.32
CA LEU A 276 -40.40 10.40 -44.38
C LEU A 276 -40.69 10.93 -45.80
N THR A 277 -39.68 10.93 -46.69
CA THR A 277 -39.80 11.38 -48.09
C THR A 277 -40.02 10.23 -49.07
N GLY A 278 -40.03 8.97 -48.59
CA GLY A 278 -40.26 7.78 -49.41
C GLY A 278 -39.11 7.45 -50.36
N GLN A 279 -37.89 7.94 -50.10
CA GLN A 279 -36.71 7.62 -50.90
C GLN A 279 -36.21 6.22 -50.58
N THR A 280 -35.91 5.42 -51.61
CA THR A 280 -35.41 4.05 -51.42
C THR A 280 -33.93 4.06 -51.05
N PHE A 281 -33.62 3.65 -49.83
CA PHE A 281 -32.26 3.49 -49.35
C PHE A 281 -31.62 2.20 -49.91
N THR A 282 -30.52 2.32 -50.66
CA THR A 282 -29.67 1.18 -51.03
C THR A 282 -28.87 0.71 -49.83
N CYS A 283 -29.38 -0.31 -49.14
CA CYS A 283 -28.70 -0.93 -48.01
C CYS A 283 -27.37 -1.56 -48.45
N VAL A 284 -26.26 -1.17 -47.82
CA VAL A 284 -24.93 -1.75 -48.09
C VAL A 284 -24.75 -3.03 -47.28
N TRP A 285 -25.21 -3.05 -46.03
CA TRP A 285 -25.07 -4.19 -45.13
C TRP A 285 -26.41 -4.90 -44.90
N LEU A 286 -26.36 -6.22 -44.66
CA LEU A 286 -27.56 -7.02 -44.36
C LEU A 286 -28.29 -6.50 -43.11
N ILE A 287 -27.53 -6.01 -42.12
CA ILE A 287 -28.09 -5.43 -40.89
C ILE A 287 -28.89 -4.16 -41.16
N ASP A 288 -28.50 -3.36 -42.16
CA ASP A 288 -29.20 -2.13 -42.53
C ASP A 288 -30.61 -2.47 -43.05
N LYS A 289 -30.71 -3.51 -43.88
CA LYS A 289 -31.98 -3.96 -44.47
C LYS A 289 -32.88 -4.69 -43.47
N VAL A 290 -32.30 -5.52 -42.60
CA VAL A 290 -33.06 -6.43 -41.72
C VAL A 290 -33.46 -5.77 -40.40
N ILE A 291 -32.62 -4.89 -39.86
CA ILE A 291 -32.77 -4.36 -38.50
C ILE A 291 -32.89 -2.84 -38.51
N VAL A 292 -31.93 -2.11 -39.09
CA VAL A 292 -31.84 -0.65 -38.92
C VAL A 292 -32.96 0.08 -39.65
N TYR A 293 -33.14 -0.17 -40.95
CA TYR A 293 -34.14 0.52 -41.76
C TYR A 293 -35.57 0.22 -41.29
N PRO A 294 -35.98 -1.04 -41.04
CA PRO A 294 -37.33 -1.32 -40.54
C PRO A 294 -37.58 -0.78 -39.12
N LEU A 295 -36.53 -0.64 -38.30
CA LEU A 295 -36.62 0.02 -37.00
C LEU A 295 -36.86 1.52 -37.17
N VAL A 296 -36.08 2.21 -38.01
CA VAL A 296 -36.26 3.66 -38.25
C VAL A 296 -37.62 3.93 -38.88
N GLU A 297 -38.05 3.09 -39.84
CA GLU A 297 -39.38 3.12 -40.44
C GLU A 297 -40.47 3.02 -39.36
N TRP A 298 -40.44 1.96 -38.54
CA TRP A 298 -41.41 1.80 -37.44
C TRP A 298 -41.37 2.93 -36.42
N MET A 299 -40.17 3.48 -36.14
CA MET A 299 -40.01 4.58 -35.21
C MET A 299 -40.60 5.88 -35.76
N GLU A 300 -40.54 6.12 -37.07
CA GLU A 300 -40.97 7.36 -37.72
C GLU A 300 -42.40 7.29 -38.32
N GLU A 301 -43.02 6.12 -38.36
CA GLU A 301 -44.35 5.86 -38.94
C GLU A 301 -45.52 6.32 -38.05
N GLU A 302 -45.94 7.59 -37.96
CA GLU A 302 -47.28 7.88 -37.38
C GLU A 302 -48.10 8.92 -38.14
N GLU A 303 -49.30 8.46 -38.51
CA GLU A 303 -50.54 9.18 -38.78
C GLU A 303 -50.40 10.56 -39.45
N GLN A 304 -50.53 10.52 -40.77
CA GLN A 304 -51.32 11.51 -41.48
C GLN A 304 -52.53 11.90 -40.60
N VAL A 305 -52.75 13.21 -40.38
CA VAL A 305 -53.92 13.85 -39.70
C VAL A 305 -53.66 14.37 -38.27
N LYS A 306 -52.99 15.53 -38.17
CA LYS A 306 -53.63 16.81 -37.77
C LYS A 306 -52.62 17.96 -37.79
N LYS A 307 -52.78 18.88 -38.74
CA LYS A 307 -52.20 20.22 -38.70
C LYS A 307 -52.59 20.91 -37.38
N PRO A 308 -51.64 21.45 -36.59
CA PRO A 308 -52.00 22.43 -35.58
C PRO A 308 -52.43 23.71 -36.29
N ARG A 309 -53.65 24.16 -35.99
CA ARG A 309 -54.14 25.50 -36.34
C ARG A 309 -53.15 26.55 -35.84
N THR A 310 -52.86 27.48 -36.73
CA THR A 310 -52.42 28.84 -36.42
C THR A 310 -53.22 29.42 -35.26
N SER A 311 -52.55 29.96 -34.23
CA SER A 311 -52.85 31.26 -33.61
C SER A 311 -52.30 31.35 -32.17
N PHE A 312 -51.38 32.30 -32.01
CA PHE A 312 -51.25 33.23 -30.89
C PHE A 312 -50.55 32.82 -29.56
N SER A 313 -49.35 33.41 -29.44
CA SER A 313 -49.00 34.36 -28.37
C SER A 313 -48.77 33.86 -26.94
N VAL A 314 -47.63 33.18 -26.73
CA VAL A 314 -46.84 33.37 -25.49
C VAL A 314 -45.36 33.34 -25.83
N MET A 315 -44.90 34.35 -26.58
CA MET A 315 -43.47 34.54 -26.87
C MET A 315 -43.14 36.03 -26.68
N ARG A 316 -43.32 36.49 -25.44
CA ARG A 316 -42.87 37.79 -24.92
C ARG A 316 -42.36 37.73 -23.47
N LEU A 317 -42.03 36.53 -22.96
CA LEU A 317 -41.52 36.34 -21.58
C LEU A 317 -40.16 35.61 -21.52
N LEU A 318 -39.40 35.57 -22.62
CA LEU A 318 -38.07 34.95 -22.67
C LEU A 318 -36.91 35.94 -22.82
N SER A 319 -37.19 37.24 -22.71
CA SER A 319 -36.17 38.31 -22.72
C SER A 319 -35.99 39.00 -21.35
N ALA A 320 -36.61 38.48 -20.29
CA ALA A 320 -36.50 39.01 -18.92
C ALA A 320 -35.97 37.98 -17.90
N PHE A 321 -35.34 36.90 -18.36
CA PHE A 321 -34.71 35.88 -17.51
C PHE A 321 -33.19 35.77 -17.72
N LEU A 322 -32.58 36.81 -18.32
CA LEU A 322 -31.13 36.95 -18.56
C LEU A 322 -30.52 38.15 -17.81
N LEU A 323 -31.26 38.80 -16.92
CA LEU A 323 -30.81 39.97 -16.14
C LEU A 323 -31.19 39.88 -14.65
N GLY A 324 -31.37 38.67 -14.13
CA GLY A 324 -31.88 38.42 -12.77
C GLY A 324 -30.97 37.62 -11.84
N ILE A 325 -29.67 37.49 -12.13
CA ILE A 325 -28.68 36.94 -11.18
C ILE A 325 -27.39 37.77 -11.25
N THR A 326 -27.51 39.06 -10.97
CA THR A 326 -26.37 39.90 -10.54
C THR A 326 -26.84 40.78 -9.39
N THR A 327 -27.39 40.17 -8.35
CA THR A 327 -27.04 40.60 -7.00
C THR A 327 -25.97 39.62 -6.55
N PRO A 328 -24.75 40.07 -6.22
CA PRO A 328 -23.89 39.24 -5.41
C PRO A 328 -24.71 39.01 -4.15
N CYS A 329 -25.16 37.77 -3.95
CA CYS A 329 -25.32 37.30 -2.61
C CYS A 329 -23.96 37.62 -1.99
N ILE A 330 -23.92 38.57 -1.05
CA ILE A 330 -22.84 38.57 -0.07
C ILE A 330 -23.09 37.26 0.69
N VAL A 331 -22.65 36.16 0.08
CA VAL A 331 -22.16 35.03 0.84
C VAL A 331 -21.06 35.72 1.62
N THR A 332 -21.29 35.95 2.90
CA THR A 332 -20.18 36.07 3.83
C THR A 332 -19.31 34.87 3.49
N ALA A 333 -18.23 35.08 2.74
CA ALA A 333 -17.27 34.02 2.48
C ALA A 333 -16.95 33.50 3.88
N SER A 334 -17.27 32.24 4.16
CA SER A 334 -16.73 31.60 5.34
C SER A 334 -15.23 31.76 5.18
N LEU A 335 -14.61 32.61 6.00
CA LEU A 335 -13.20 32.91 5.87
C LEU A 335 -12.47 31.63 6.23
N CYS A 336 -12.11 30.83 5.22
CA CYS A 336 -11.22 29.72 5.45
C CYS A 336 -9.85 30.28 5.85
N PRO A 337 -9.20 29.68 6.85
CA PRO A 337 -7.84 30.03 7.23
C PRO A 337 -6.94 30.13 5.98
N ASN A 338 -6.33 31.29 5.76
CA ASN A 338 -5.46 31.61 4.63
C ASN A 338 -6.00 31.22 3.24
N ASP A 339 -7.32 31.20 3.05
CA ASP A 339 -7.96 30.71 1.81
C ASP A 339 -7.46 29.31 1.38
N CYS A 340 -7.29 28.44 2.38
CA CYS A 340 -6.73 27.10 2.22
C CYS A 340 -5.36 27.08 1.53
N SER A 341 -4.60 28.17 1.69
CA SER A 341 -3.27 28.39 1.10
C SER A 341 -3.20 28.12 -0.40
N GLY A 342 -4.33 28.17 -1.12
CA GLY A 342 -4.41 27.75 -2.52
C GLY A 342 -4.23 26.24 -2.78
N HIS A 343 -4.18 25.43 -1.72
CA HIS A 343 -3.94 23.99 -1.75
C HIS A 343 -5.14 23.16 -1.27
N GLY A 344 -6.31 23.77 -1.13
CA GLY A 344 -7.53 23.08 -0.73
C GLY A 344 -8.80 23.80 -1.19
N GLN A 345 -9.94 23.18 -0.94
CA GLN A 345 -11.25 23.79 -1.14
C GLN A 345 -11.82 24.24 0.19
N CYS A 346 -12.28 25.49 0.26
CA CYS A 346 -12.98 26.01 1.43
C CYS A 346 -14.40 25.44 1.47
N LEU A 347 -14.72 24.63 2.48
CA LEU A 347 -16.07 24.13 2.71
C LEU A 347 -16.95 25.23 3.32
N PHE A 348 -18.27 25.09 3.15
CA PHE A 348 -19.27 26.04 3.71
C PHE A 348 -19.16 26.25 5.24
N GLN A 349 -18.48 25.35 5.95
CA GLN A 349 -18.23 25.41 7.39
C GLN A 349 -16.96 26.20 7.76
N GLY A 350 -16.22 26.75 6.79
CA GLY A 350 -14.93 27.42 7.04
C GLY A 350 -13.76 26.47 7.30
N VAL A 351 -13.91 25.19 6.93
CA VAL A 351 -12.87 24.15 7.00
C VAL A 351 -12.21 24.00 5.64
N CYS A 352 -10.89 23.88 5.60
CA CYS A 352 -10.19 23.55 4.37
C CYS A 352 -10.15 22.05 4.11
N GLN A 353 -10.73 21.63 2.99
CA GLN A 353 -10.52 20.30 2.46
C GLN A 353 -9.24 20.30 1.61
N CYS A 354 -8.14 19.83 2.20
CA CYS A 354 -6.83 19.86 1.55
C CYS A 354 -6.70 18.89 0.37
N SER A 355 -5.92 19.32 -0.61
CA SER A 355 -5.47 18.48 -1.73
C SER A 355 -4.61 17.32 -1.21
N ARG A 356 -4.50 16.24 -1.98
CA ARG A 356 -3.92 14.95 -1.55
C ARG A 356 -2.56 15.07 -0.83
N SER A 357 -1.68 15.96 -1.32
CA SER A 357 -0.34 16.17 -0.78
C SER A 357 -0.27 17.19 0.36
N TYR A 358 -1.38 17.84 0.71
CA TYR A 358 -1.41 18.87 1.74
C TYR A 358 -2.28 18.46 2.93
N TYR A 359 -1.97 19.00 4.09
CA TYR A 359 -2.71 18.81 5.33
C TYR A 359 -2.57 20.04 6.23
N GLY A 360 -3.21 20.01 7.39
CA GLY A 360 -3.34 21.16 8.27
C GLY A 360 -4.66 21.91 8.04
N ALA A 361 -5.01 22.78 8.98
CA ALA A 361 -6.29 23.48 8.98
C ALA A 361 -6.44 24.51 7.84
N ASP A 362 -5.33 24.98 7.26
CA ASP A 362 -5.26 25.89 6.12
C ASP A 362 -4.54 25.27 4.90
N CYS A 363 -4.27 23.96 4.92
CA CYS A 363 -3.55 23.24 3.87
C CYS A 363 -2.15 23.78 3.52
N SER A 364 -1.49 24.46 4.46
CA SER A 364 -0.13 24.98 4.25
C SER A 364 0.95 23.90 4.35
N TYR A 365 0.68 22.77 5.00
CA TYR A 365 1.65 21.70 5.18
C TYR A 365 1.59 20.63 4.11
N ILE A 366 2.75 20.14 3.69
CA ILE A 366 2.91 19.04 2.73
C ILE A 366 3.07 17.73 3.51
N LYS A 367 2.26 16.73 3.16
CA LYS A 367 2.33 15.39 3.74
C LYS A 367 3.66 14.72 3.36
N CYS A 368 4.37 14.25 4.37
CA CYS A 368 5.55 13.43 4.16
C CYS A 368 5.21 12.00 3.74
N PRO A 369 6.12 11.32 3.02
CA PRO A 369 5.95 9.94 2.64
C PRO A 369 5.85 9.03 3.87
N MET A 370 4.99 8.03 3.76
CA MET A 370 4.78 7.01 4.78
C MET A 370 5.33 5.68 4.29
N GLY A 371 5.85 4.88 5.21
CA GLY A 371 6.28 3.51 4.96
C GLY A 371 6.07 2.66 6.21
N ASN A 372 6.19 1.34 6.09
CA ASN A 372 6.09 0.46 7.25
C ASN A 372 7.10 0.89 8.31
N ALA A 373 6.63 1.08 9.54
CA ALA A 373 7.45 1.50 10.66
C ALA A 373 8.53 0.47 10.97
N TRP A 374 9.69 0.95 11.40
CA TRP A 374 10.71 0.07 11.97
C TRP A 374 10.24 -0.51 13.30
N ALA A 375 9.75 0.36 14.19
CA ALA A 375 9.07 -0.02 15.41
C ALA A 375 7.81 0.84 15.57
N ASP A 376 6.73 0.23 16.06
CA ASP A 376 5.50 0.91 16.41
C ASP A 376 4.74 0.15 17.50
N TYR A 377 3.75 0.80 18.09
CA TYR A 377 2.76 0.11 18.91
C TYR A 377 1.96 -0.88 18.06
N THR A 378 1.59 -2.02 18.64
CA THR A 378 0.81 -3.03 17.92
C THR A 378 -0.65 -2.60 17.76
N LEU A 379 -1.21 -2.76 16.56
CA LEU A 379 -2.66 -2.61 16.34
C LEU A 379 -3.42 -3.94 16.50
N ALA A 380 -2.69 -5.06 16.49
CA ALA A 380 -3.17 -6.41 16.76
C ALA A 380 -2.00 -7.31 17.19
N THR A 381 -2.28 -8.51 17.71
CA THR A 381 -1.24 -9.51 18.00
C THR A 381 -0.38 -9.78 16.77
N ASP A 382 0.95 -9.73 16.95
CA ASP A 382 1.96 -9.91 15.91
C ASP A 382 1.87 -8.91 14.73
N ASN A 383 1.27 -7.72 14.94
CA ASN A 383 1.20 -6.64 13.95
C ASN A 383 1.76 -5.32 14.52
N ALA A 384 3.04 -5.05 14.25
CA ALA A 384 3.79 -3.92 14.82
C ALA A 384 4.59 -3.08 13.80
N HIS A 385 4.41 -3.32 12.49
CA HIS A 385 5.04 -2.56 11.40
C HIS A 385 4.00 -1.73 10.63
N ASN A 386 3.16 -0.98 11.35
CA ASN A 386 2.11 -0.17 10.73
C ASN A 386 2.70 0.93 9.84
N LEU A 387 1.91 1.48 8.92
CA LEU A 387 2.33 2.64 8.12
C LEU A 387 2.56 3.86 9.01
N ALA A 388 3.78 4.39 8.96
CA ALA A 388 4.18 5.56 9.71
C ALA A 388 4.88 6.59 8.82
N VAL A 389 4.72 7.87 9.16
CA VAL A 389 5.44 8.98 8.51
C VAL A 389 6.94 8.78 8.71
N CYS A 390 7.70 8.81 7.62
CA CYS A 390 9.14 8.55 7.63
C CYS A 390 9.51 7.22 8.33
N SER A 391 8.63 6.20 8.27
CA SER A 391 8.83 4.87 8.87
C SER A 391 9.25 4.89 10.35
N ASN A 392 8.92 5.96 11.09
CA ASN A 392 9.41 6.22 12.46
C ASN A 392 10.95 6.27 12.59
N MET A 393 11.68 6.47 11.49
CA MET A 393 13.15 6.49 11.45
C MET A 393 13.69 7.72 10.70
N GLY A 394 12.92 8.80 10.77
CA GLY A 394 13.27 10.10 10.23
C GLY A 394 12.32 11.17 10.75
N THR A 395 12.70 12.42 10.54
CA THR A 395 11.86 13.58 10.87
C THR A 395 11.22 14.12 9.59
N CYS A 396 9.92 14.36 9.64
CA CYS A 396 9.17 14.96 8.54
C CYS A 396 9.27 16.49 8.64
N ASP A 397 9.77 17.12 7.59
CA ASP A 397 9.60 18.55 7.39
C ASP A 397 8.24 18.80 6.72
N ALA A 398 7.29 19.31 7.50
CA ALA A 398 5.93 19.58 7.08
C ALA A 398 5.83 20.69 6.01
N THR A 399 6.87 21.49 5.77
CA THR A 399 6.85 22.56 4.76
C THR A 399 7.29 22.05 3.39
N THR A 400 8.23 21.12 3.36
CA THR A 400 8.76 20.53 2.11
C THR A 400 8.15 19.17 1.79
N GLY A 401 7.58 18.49 2.78
CA GLY A 401 7.06 17.13 2.64
C GLY A 401 8.15 16.07 2.53
N LEU A 402 9.38 16.39 2.91
CA LEU A 402 10.54 15.49 2.82
C LEU A 402 10.89 14.91 4.18
N CYS A 403 11.26 13.63 4.19
CA CYS A 403 11.79 12.96 5.35
C CYS A 403 13.31 13.14 5.44
N THR A 404 13.78 13.66 6.58
CA THR A 404 15.20 13.65 6.93
C THR A 404 15.49 12.39 7.75
N CYS A 405 16.18 11.43 7.15
CA CYS A 405 16.44 10.14 7.77
C CYS A 405 17.53 10.22 8.83
N ILE A 406 17.39 9.39 9.87
CA ILE A 406 18.44 9.18 10.87
C ILE A 406 19.66 8.52 10.19
N PRO A 407 20.90 8.85 10.59
CA PRO A 407 22.10 8.24 10.01
C PRO A 407 22.02 6.71 9.95
N GLY A 408 22.34 6.17 8.78
CA GLY A 408 22.29 4.73 8.54
C GLY A 408 20.94 4.21 8.00
N PHE A 409 19.98 5.10 7.76
CA PHE A 409 18.71 4.83 7.07
C PHE A 409 18.54 5.70 5.83
N THR A 410 17.79 5.22 4.86
CA THR A 410 17.57 5.89 3.57
C THR A 410 16.24 5.46 2.94
N GLY A 411 15.94 5.98 1.75
CA GLY A 411 14.64 5.87 1.10
C GLY A 411 13.79 7.13 1.34
N ALA A 412 12.77 7.33 0.51
CA ALA A 412 11.93 8.54 0.59
C ALA A 412 11.23 8.65 1.95
N ALA A 413 10.85 7.51 2.54
CA ALA A 413 10.25 7.43 3.86
C ALA A 413 11.22 6.88 4.93
N CYS A 414 12.54 6.87 4.70
CA CYS A 414 13.51 6.28 5.64
C CYS A 414 13.22 4.80 5.95
N ASP A 415 12.71 4.10 4.95
CA ASP A 415 12.09 2.78 5.06
C ASP A 415 13.09 1.62 4.89
N ARG A 416 14.34 1.91 4.53
CA ARG A 416 15.40 0.90 4.36
C ARG A 416 16.72 1.31 5.00
N MET A 417 17.52 0.33 5.41
CA MET A 417 18.90 0.57 5.88
C MET A 417 19.78 1.04 4.72
N SER A 418 20.70 1.95 5.00
CA SER A 418 21.82 2.23 4.09
C SER A 418 22.97 1.27 4.36
N CYS A 419 23.74 0.87 3.35
CA CYS A 419 25.03 0.23 3.57
C CYS A 419 26.19 1.16 3.24
N ASN A 420 27.28 1.01 3.97
CA ASN A 420 28.59 1.48 3.55
C ASN A 420 29.51 0.27 3.35
N CYS A 421 29.64 -0.19 2.11
CA CYS A 421 30.49 -1.32 1.74
C CYS A 421 31.91 -0.87 1.34
N ASN A 422 32.31 0.36 1.68
CA ASN A 422 33.63 0.94 1.45
C ASN A 422 34.14 0.83 -0.01
N SER A 423 33.23 0.81 -0.99
CA SER A 423 33.54 0.56 -2.41
C SER A 423 34.27 -0.76 -2.68
N ARG A 424 34.11 -1.73 -1.78
CA ARG A 424 34.72 -3.08 -1.80
C ARG A 424 33.65 -4.18 -1.76
N GLY A 425 32.45 -3.82 -2.19
CA GLY A 425 31.28 -4.69 -2.17
C GLY A 425 30.03 -3.96 -2.62
N THR A 426 28.97 -4.74 -2.83
CA THR A 426 27.67 -4.25 -3.28
C THR A 426 26.66 -4.26 -2.12
N CYS A 427 25.95 -3.16 -1.94
CA CYS A 427 24.85 -3.06 -0.97
C CYS A 427 23.60 -3.72 -1.55
N LEU A 428 23.14 -4.80 -0.93
CA LEU A 428 22.00 -5.59 -1.40
C LEU A 428 20.95 -5.72 -0.30
N SER A 429 19.67 -5.77 -0.70
CA SER A 429 18.60 -6.18 0.20
C SER A 429 18.68 -7.67 0.49
N MET A 430 18.05 -8.13 1.57
CA MET A 430 17.91 -9.56 1.88
C MET A 430 17.34 -10.37 0.70
N ASN A 431 16.32 -9.83 0.03
CA ASN A 431 15.75 -10.44 -1.17
C ASN A 431 16.77 -10.60 -2.30
N GLN A 432 17.55 -9.54 -2.58
CA GLN A 432 18.57 -9.59 -3.63
C GLN A 432 19.70 -10.54 -3.26
N TYR A 433 20.14 -10.52 -2.00
CA TYR A 433 21.20 -11.37 -1.50
C TYR A 433 20.81 -12.86 -1.49
N ALA A 434 19.53 -13.17 -1.26
CA ALA A 434 19.03 -14.53 -1.39
C ALA A 434 19.27 -15.12 -2.80
N LEU A 435 19.21 -14.28 -3.84
CA LEU A 435 19.43 -14.67 -5.24
C LEU A 435 20.91 -14.84 -5.60
N THR A 436 21.84 -14.42 -4.75
CA THR A 436 23.29 -14.58 -4.98
C THR A 436 23.82 -15.90 -4.45
N LYS A 437 22.99 -16.74 -3.81
CA LYS A 437 23.38 -18.06 -3.31
C LYS A 437 23.90 -18.92 -4.46
N ASP A 438 25.09 -19.51 -4.28
CA ASP A 438 25.67 -20.44 -5.25
C ASP A 438 24.70 -21.61 -5.51
N PRO A 439 24.26 -21.84 -6.76
CA PRO A 439 23.43 -22.99 -7.10
C PRO A 439 24.05 -24.35 -6.74
N GLY A 440 25.38 -24.41 -6.61
CA GLY A 440 26.12 -25.60 -6.14
C GLY A 440 25.92 -25.92 -4.64
N LEU A 441 25.40 -24.97 -3.85
CA LEU A 441 25.04 -25.13 -2.44
C LEU A 441 23.56 -25.52 -2.23
N GLY A 442 22.89 -25.96 -3.30
CA GLY A 442 21.50 -26.38 -3.30
C GLY A 442 20.52 -25.31 -3.76
N ILE A 443 19.25 -25.46 -3.36
CA ILE A 443 18.15 -24.65 -3.87
C ILE A 443 18.31 -23.18 -3.40
N ILE A 444 18.14 -22.25 -4.35
CA ILE A 444 17.98 -20.82 -4.08
C ILE A 444 16.63 -20.63 -3.39
N ASN A 445 16.64 -20.06 -2.19
CA ASN A 445 15.44 -19.80 -1.40
C ASN A 445 15.07 -18.31 -1.54
N PRO A 446 14.04 -17.94 -2.33
CA PRO A 446 13.64 -16.55 -2.46
C PRO A 446 13.14 -15.99 -1.13
N TYR A 447 13.52 -14.75 -0.81
CA TYR A 447 13.12 -14.05 0.41
C TYR A 447 12.32 -12.81 0.04
N THR A 448 11.06 -13.00 -0.34
CA THR A 448 10.24 -11.97 -0.99
C THR A 448 9.03 -11.53 -0.20
N THR A 449 8.53 -12.37 0.74
CA THR A 449 7.26 -12.13 1.43
C THR A 449 7.40 -11.58 2.85
N ASN A 450 8.56 -11.74 3.49
CA ASN A 450 8.78 -11.16 4.82
C ASN A 450 8.91 -9.63 4.75
N TRP A 451 8.52 -8.96 5.83
CA TRP A 451 8.44 -7.50 5.90
C TRP A 451 9.79 -6.80 5.69
N ASP A 452 10.88 -7.48 6.06
CA ASP A 452 12.25 -7.02 6.06
C ASP A 452 13.00 -7.29 4.75
N ALA A 453 12.42 -8.10 3.85
CA ALA A 453 13.01 -8.53 2.58
C ALA A 453 13.63 -7.39 1.75
N ASN A 454 12.99 -6.22 1.79
CA ASN A 454 13.44 -5.01 1.09
C ASN A 454 13.68 -3.81 2.02
N LYS A 455 13.81 -4.04 3.34
CA LYS A 455 14.11 -3.00 4.34
C LYS A 455 15.50 -3.20 4.95
N ILE A 456 15.90 -4.44 5.19
CA ILE A 456 17.25 -4.78 5.66
C ILE A 456 18.19 -4.89 4.47
N TYR A 457 19.31 -4.20 4.58
CA TYR A 457 20.38 -4.21 3.59
C TYR A 457 21.72 -4.48 4.27
N GLY A 458 22.58 -5.21 3.57
CA GLY A 458 23.94 -5.48 3.97
C GLY A 458 24.87 -5.55 2.77
N CYS A 459 26.15 -5.75 3.05
CA CYS A 459 27.18 -5.78 2.03
C CYS A 459 27.49 -7.20 1.56
N GLN A 460 27.41 -7.44 0.26
CA GLN A 460 28.11 -8.54 -0.38
C GLN A 460 29.51 -8.05 -0.75
N CYS A 461 30.53 -8.57 -0.07
CA CYS A 461 31.91 -8.14 -0.28
C CYS A 461 32.54 -8.75 -1.53
N ASP A 462 33.33 -7.94 -2.22
CA ASP A 462 34.17 -8.39 -3.32
C ASP A 462 35.40 -9.10 -2.74
N ALA A 463 35.82 -10.22 -3.34
CA ALA A 463 37.04 -10.90 -2.92
C ALA A 463 38.26 -9.95 -3.09
N PRO A 464 39.21 -9.90 -2.13
CA PRO A 464 39.35 -10.75 -0.94
C PRO A 464 38.74 -10.14 0.35
N TYR A 465 37.84 -9.18 0.25
CA TYR A 465 37.26 -8.50 1.40
C TYR A 465 36.11 -9.30 2.04
N MET A 466 35.94 -9.13 3.35
CA MET A 466 34.87 -9.74 4.14
C MET A 466 34.45 -8.85 5.33
N GLY A 467 33.59 -9.37 6.18
CA GLY A 467 32.98 -8.65 7.29
C GLY A 467 31.78 -7.81 6.83
N TYR A 468 31.06 -7.22 7.79
CA TYR A 468 29.78 -6.57 7.50
C TYR A 468 29.90 -5.32 6.61
N SER A 469 31.04 -4.63 6.63
CA SER A 469 31.32 -3.38 5.90
C SER A 469 32.40 -3.55 4.82
N CYS A 470 32.84 -4.78 4.56
CA CYS A 470 33.90 -5.11 3.59
C CYS A 470 35.25 -4.43 3.87
N THR A 471 35.56 -4.21 5.15
CA THR A 471 36.84 -3.65 5.61
C THR A 471 37.86 -4.70 6.02
N GLU A 472 37.42 -5.91 6.35
CA GLU A 472 38.31 -7.01 6.75
C GLU A 472 38.79 -7.77 5.52
N PHE A 473 40.00 -8.32 5.57
CA PHE A 473 40.54 -9.19 4.53
C PHE A 473 40.39 -10.65 4.91
N GLN A 474 39.91 -11.46 3.97
CA GLN A 474 39.91 -12.91 4.09
C GLN A 474 41.35 -13.44 4.13
N CYS A 475 41.69 -14.13 5.22
CA CYS A 475 42.99 -14.77 5.34
C CYS A 475 43.06 -16.08 4.55
N PRO A 476 44.25 -16.45 4.04
CA PRO A 476 44.49 -17.75 3.46
C PRO A 476 44.03 -18.87 4.41
N THR A 477 43.32 -19.83 3.86
CA THR A 477 42.91 -21.04 4.56
C THR A 477 43.67 -22.23 4.00
N GLY A 478 43.94 -23.22 4.85
CA GLY A 478 44.70 -24.40 4.50
C GLY A 478 44.42 -25.56 5.45
N ASP A 479 44.91 -26.73 5.05
CA ASP A 479 44.90 -27.94 5.89
C ASP A 479 45.99 -27.83 6.96
N ASP A 480 45.71 -28.38 8.14
CA ASP A 480 46.70 -28.46 9.21
C ASP A 480 47.64 -29.65 8.94
N PRO A 481 48.96 -29.42 8.78
CA PRO A 481 49.90 -30.47 8.36
C PRO A 481 50.07 -31.62 9.38
N LEU A 482 49.56 -31.48 10.61
CA LEU A 482 49.79 -32.46 11.68
C LEU A 482 48.54 -33.19 12.17
N THR A 483 47.33 -32.84 11.72
CA THR A 483 46.07 -33.45 12.19
C THR A 483 45.54 -34.59 11.30
N GLY A 484 46.32 -35.02 10.30
CA GLY A 484 45.89 -35.99 9.29
C GLY A 484 45.24 -37.25 9.85
N MET A 485 44.08 -37.63 9.29
CA MET A 485 43.51 -38.98 9.41
C MET A 485 43.28 -39.62 8.03
N ILE A 486 43.77 -40.86 7.93
CA ILE A 486 43.34 -42.03 7.15
C ILE A 486 42.85 -41.80 5.71
N GLN A 487 43.70 -42.24 4.76
CA GLN A 487 43.42 -42.63 3.37
C GLN A 487 42.34 -41.82 2.65
N ASP A 488 42.79 -40.86 1.84
CA ASP A 488 42.01 -40.25 0.75
C ASP A 488 41.83 -41.29 -0.38
N PRO A 489 40.68 -41.96 -0.52
CA PRO A 489 40.44 -42.87 -1.61
C PRO A 489 39.82 -42.05 -2.75
N ASN A 490 40.66 -41.68 -3.72
CA ASN A 490 40.33 -41.25 -5.08
C ASN A 490 38.81 -41.14 -5.38
N GLY A 491 38.26 -39.93 -5.27
CA GLY A 491 36.86 -39.67 -5.58
C GLY A 491 36.60 -39.59 -7.07
N VAL A 492 35.91 -40.60 -7.62
CA VAL A 492 35.56 -40.71 -9.04
C VAL A 492 34.15 -40.16 -9.26
N GLN A 493 33.95 -39.09 -10.03
CA GLN A 493 32.61 -38.62 -10.40
C GLN A 493 32.12 -39.26 -11.70
N TYR A 494 30.92 -39.85 -11.71
CA TYR A 494 30.32 -40.45 -12.90
C TYR A 494 29.16 -39.61 -13.43
N ASN A 495 29.17 -39.28 -14.73
CA ASN A 495 28.21 -39.78 -15.75
C ASN A 495 28.20 -38.94 -17.07
N GLU A 496 28.51 -39.66 -18.16
CA GLU A 496 27.81 -39.78 -19.46
C GLU A 496 27.30 -38.54 -20.25
N LYS A 497 28.12 -38.12 -21.25
CA LYS A 497 27.86 -38.06 -22.73
C LYS A 497 26.76 -37.17 -23.36
N GLN A 498 26.98 -36.34 -24.40
CA GLN A 498 27.67 -36.52 -25.71
C GLN A 498 27.84 -35.16 -26.46
N GLY A 499 28.78 -35.06 -27.42
CA GLY A 499 29.01 -34.02 -28.48
C GLY A 499 28.29 -32.65 -28.47
N GLY A 500 29.03 -31.55 -28.71
CA GLY A 500 28.55 -30.17 -28.61
C GLY A 500 29.48 -29.38 -27.68
N SER A 501 28.95 -28.40 -26.95
CA SER A 501 29.67 -27.82 -25.81
C SER A 501 28.80 -27.78 -24.56
N PHE A 502 29.43 -27.80 -23.40
CA PHE A 502 28.76 -27.58 -22.12
C PHE A 502 29.56 -26.57 -21.31
N THR A 503 28.94 -25.98 -20.29
CA THR A 503 29.65 -25.11 -19.34
C THR A 503 29.49 -25.66 -17.94
N LEU A 504 30.52 -25.46 -17.12
CA LEU A 504 30.48 -25.75 -15.69
C LEU A 504 30.51 -24.43 -14.92
N THR A 505 29.66 -24.32 -13.90
CA THR A 505 29.61 -23.17 -12.99
C THR A 505 30.06 -23.62 -11.61
N PHE A 506 30.92 -22.82 -10.97
CA PHE A 506 31.41 -23.02 -9.61
C PHE A 506 31.48 -21.69 -8.87
N ARG A 507 30.80 -21.54 -7.73
CA ARG A 507 30.77 -20.28 -6.95
C ARG A 507 30.40 -19.07 -7.79
N GLY A 508 29.42 -19.24 -8.66
CA GLY A 508 28.90 -18.19 -9.54
C GLY A 508 29.72 -17.89 -10.80
N PHE A 509 30.91 -18.49 -10.98
CA PHE A 509 31.72 -18.30 -12.18
C PHE A 509 31.54 -19.48 -13.15
N THR A 510 31.23 -19.17 -14.41
CA THR A 510 30.98 -20.15 -15.47
C THR A 510 32.18 -20.26 -16.41
N THR A 511 32.60 -21.49 -16.72
CA THR A 511 33.72 -21.73 -17.64
C THR A 511 33.40 -21.20 -19.03
N ALA A 512 34.45 -20.89 -19.81
CA ALA A 512 34.32 -20.87 -21.25
C ALA A 512 33.74 -22.22 -21.74
N PRO A 513 33.01 -22.27 -22.88
CA PRO A 513 32.40 -23.50 -23.37
C PRO A 513 33.43 -24.64 -23.47
N ILE A 514 33.20 -25.74 -22.76
CA ILE A 514 33.98 -26.96 -22.82
C ILE A 514 33.44 -27.75 -24.00
N LEU A 515 34.28 -27.93 -25.02
CA LEU A 515 33.90 -28.67 -26.22
C LEU A 515 33.91 -30.16 -25.88
N ALA A 516 33.00 -30.91 -26.49
CA ALA A 516 32.99 -32.35 -26.36
C ALA A 516 34.30 -33.03 -26.78
N THR A 517 35.08 -32.39 -27.65
CA THR A 517 36.39 -32.88 -28.12
C THR A 517 37.57 -32.43 -27.25
N ASP A 518 37.35 -31.59 -26.23
CA ASP A 518 38.44 -31.10 -25.39
C ASP A 518 39.13 -32.26 -24.68
N SER A 519 40.46 -32.19 -24.59
CA SER A 519 41.24 -33.10 -23.75
C SER A 519 41.14 -32.70 -22.28
N SER A 520 41.50 -33.62 -21.37
CA SER A 520 41.50 -33.35 -19.93
C SER A 520 42.35 -32.13 -19.57
N VAL A 521 43.46 -31.90 -20.28
CA VAL A 521 44.34 -30.73 -20.09
C VAL A 521 43.64 -29.42 -20.47
N ILE A 522 42.93 -29.40 -21.61
CA ILE A 522 42.20 -28.21 -22.06
C ILE A 522 41.03 -27.92 -21.12
N MET A 523 40.31 -28.96 -20.69
CA MET A 523 39.23 -28.82 -19.72
C MET A 523 39.74 -28.32 -18.37
N GLN A 524 40.87 -28.86 -17.87
CA GLN A 524 41.52 -28.40 -16.65
C GLN A 524 41.91 -26.92 -16.75
N ALA A 525 42.48 -26.49 -17.88
CA ALA A 525 42.82 -25.10 -18.11
C ALA A 525 41.59 -24.18 -18.10
N LYS A 526 40.45 -24.62 -18.65
CA LYS A 526 39.18 -23.86 -18.63
C LYS A 526 38.58 -23.73 -17.24
N LEU A 527 38.75 -24.73 -16.38
CA LEU A 527 38.32 -24.69 -14.98
C LEU A 527 39.28 -23.83 -14.13
N LEU A 528 40.59 -23.96 -14.31
CA LEU A 528 41.60 -23.11 -13.65
C LEU A 528 41.52 -21.63 -14.05
N ALA A 529 40.88 -21.33 -15.18
CA ALA A 529 40.61 -19.95 -15.58
C ALA A 529 39.49 -19.28 -14.75
N LEU A 530 38.74 -20.03 -13.94
CA LEU A 530 37.73 -19.47 -13.05
C LEU A 530 38.40 -18.81 -11.83
N PRO A 531 38.07 -17.55 -11.49
CA PRO A 531 38.60 -16.88 -10.31
C PRO A 531 38.29 -17.59 -8.98
N SER A 532 37.26 -18.44 -8.96
CA SER A 532 36.82 -19.18 -7.78
C SER A 532 37.55 -20.51 -7.54
N ILE A 533 38.43 -20.93 -8.45
CA ILE A 533 39.15 -22.21 -8.37
C ILE A 533 40.64 -21.94 -8.17
N SER A 534 41.17 -22.38 -7.03
CA SER A 534 42.57 -22.18 -6.66
C SER A 534 43.49 -23.27 -7.25
N GLY A 535 42.92 -24.43 -7.58
CA GLY A 535 43.66 -25.52 -8.22
C GLY A 535 42.87 -26.81 -8.33
N ILE A 536 42.92 -27.44 -9.49
CA ILE A 536 42.10 -28.60 -9.84
C ILE A 536 42.88 -29.59 -10.70
N ALA A 537 42.60 -30.87 -10.54
CA ALA A 537 43.07 -31.94 -11.42
C ALA A 537 41.86 -32.55 -12.15
N VAL A 538 41.99 -32.74 -13.47
CA VAL A 538 40.94 -33.35 -14.29
C VAL A 538 41.47 -34.62 -14.92
N THR A 539 40.79 -35.74 -14.68
CA THR A 539 41.15 -37.04 -15.27
C THR A 539 39.95 -37.66 -15.98
N TYR A 540 40.20 -38.31 -17.12
CA TYR A 540 39.18 -39.03 -17.91
C TYR A 540 39.36 -40.53 -17.69
N SER A 541 38.26 -41.28 -17.60
CA SER A 541 38.35 -42.74 -17.46
C SER A 541 38.62 -43.44 -18.79
N GLY A 542 39.48 -44.48 -18.76
CA GLY A 542 39.77 -45.34 -19.91
C GLY A 542 40.76 -44.76 -20.93
N ILE A 543 40.63 -45.18 -22.21
CA ILE A 543 41.50 -44.76 -23.33
C ILE A 543 41.01 -43.51 -24.08
N THR A 544 40.00 -42.81 -23.53
CA THR A 544 39.36 -41.70 -24.24
C THR A 544 40.14 -40.39 -24.05
N GLN A 545 40.39 -39.65 -25.14
CA GLN A 545 41.12 -38.36 -25.11
C GLN A 545 40.19 -37.14 -25.19
N GLN A 546 38.87 -37.35 -25.13
CA GLN A 546 37.85 -36.33 -25.40
C GLN A 546 36.84 -36.28 -24.26
N ALA A 547 36.41 -35.06 -23.88
CA ALA A 547 35.44 -34.81 -22.81
C ALA A 547 34.13 -35.59 -22.99
N CYS A 548 33.59 -35.68 -24.21
CA CYS A 548 32.35 -36.41 -24.52
C CYS A 548 32.50 -37.28 -25.78
N THR A 549 31.97 -38.51 -25.79
CA THR A 549 32.10 -39.47 -26.91
C THR A 549 30.77 -40.21 -27.26
N ILE A 550 30.84 -41.40 -27.90
CA ILE A 550 29.88 -42.56 -28.05
C ILE A 550 28.72 -42.96 -27.08
N LEU A 551 28.70 -44.05 -26.27
CA LEU A 551 29.44 -44.85 -25.22
C LEU A 551 29.31 -44.34 -23.74
N GLY A 552 30.37 -43.89 -23.05
CA GLY A 552 30.35 -42.96 -21.89
C GLY A 552 31.71 -42.23 -21.82
N ASN A 553 31.82 -41.08 -21.16
CA ASN A 553 33.11 -40.68 -20.57
C ASN A 553 32.83 -40.25 -19.14
N THR A 554 33.65 -40.73 -18.21
CA THR A 554 33.63 -40.35 -16.80
C THR A 554 34.72 -39.32 -16.63
N ILE A 555 34.34 -38.09 -16.27
CA ILE A 555 35.28 -37.01 -15.99
C ILE A 555 35.37 -36.86 -14.49
N THR A 556 36.53 -37.14 -13.93
CA THR A 556 36.83 -36.89 -12.54
C THR A 556 37.45 -35.50 -12.42
N VAL A 557 36.87 -34.68 -11.55
CA VAL A 557 37.35 -33.34 -11.22
C VAL A 557 37.67 -33.32 -9.73
N GLU A 558 38.94 -33.12 -9.39
CA GLU A 558 39.45 -33.11 -8.03
C GLU A 558 39.94 -31.72 -7.65
N PHE A 559 39.40 -31.15 -6.58
CA PHE A 559 39.88 -29.88 -6.03
C PHE A 559 41.16 -30.14 -5.22
N THR A 560 42.28 -29.76 -5.79
CA THR A 560 43.61 -30.00 -5.21
C THR A 560 44.06 -28.90 -4.25
N GLN A 561 43.31 -27.80 -4.18
CA GLN A 561 43.72 -26.54 -3.57
C GLN A 561 42.55 -25.81 -2.88
N ASP A 562 41.32 -26.26 -3.06
CA ASP A 562 40.13 -25.74 -2.38
C ASP A 562 39.65 -26.83 -1.42
N PHE A 563 39.98 -26.70 -0.12
CA PHE A 563 39.77 -27.73 0.90
C PHE A 563 38.38 -27.62 1.58
N SER A 564 38.05 -28.58 2.44
CA SER A 564 36.72 -28.81 3.04
C SER A 564 35.65 -29.30 2.06
N ASP A 565 34.40 -29.36 2.51
CA ASP A 565 33.24 -29.69 1.70
C ASP A 565 32.91 -28.51 0.77
N VAL A 566 33.32 -28.63 -0.49
CA VAL A 566 33.12 -27.59 -1.52
C VAL A 566 31.78 -27.78 -2.24
N PRO A 567 31.13 -26.68 -2.69
CA PRO A 567 29.88 -26.77 -3.45
C PRO A 567 30.00 -27.68 -4.68
N SER A 568 28.93 -28.38 -5.05
CA SER A 568 28.93 -29.17 -6.28
C SER A 568 29.05 -28.28 -7.51
N LEU A 569 29.75 -28.75 -8.54
CA LEU A 569 29.74 -28.10 -9.86
C LEU A 569 28.32 -28.12 -10.46
N VAL A 570 27.96 -27.07 -11.18
CA VAL A 570 26.65 -26.99 -11.86
C VAL A 570 26.85 -26.96 -13.37
N GLY A 571 26.28 -27.94 -14.06
CA GLY A 571 26.49 -28.15 -15.49
C GLY A 571 25.34 -27.66 -16.33
N ASN A 572 25.64 -26.94 -17.43
CA ASN A 572 24.65 -26.58 -18.45
C ASN A 572 24.91 -27.39 -19.73
N ALA A 573 23.98 -28.29 -20.05
CA ALA A 573 24.04 -29.19 -21.21
C ALA A 573 23.32 -28.66 -22.46
N ALA A 574 22.79 -27.44 -22.45
CA ALA A 574 21.87 -26.94 -23.50
C ALA A 574 22.49 -26.87 -24.90
N GLN A 575 23.82 -26.91 -25.02
CA GLN A 575 24.57 -26.89 -26.28
C GLN A 575 25.20 -28.24 -26.63
N LEU A 576 24.78 -29.33 -25.95
CA LEU A 576 25.07 -30.70 -26.35
C LEU A 576 24.08 -31.13 -27.44
N THR A 577 24.59 -31.60 -28.56
CA THR A 577 23.85 -31.83 -29.82
C THR A 577 23.99 -33.23 -30.38
N LEU A 578 24.87 -34.08 -29.83
CA LEU A 578 25.05 -35.45 -30.34
C LEU A 578 23.96 -36.37 -29.79
N SER A 579 23.11 -36.87 -30.68
CA SER A 579 22.01 -37.78 -30.38
C SER A 579 22.02 -38.99 -31.32
N THR A 580 21.75 -40.18 -30.79
CA THR A 580 21.42 -41.39 -31.57
C THR A 580 19.93 -41.73 -31.40
N ALA A 581 19.38 -42.55 -32.30
CA ALA A 581 17.95 -42.90 -32.27
C ALA A 581 17.55 -43.49 -30.90
N GLY A 582 16.77 -42.70 -30.13
CA GLY A 582 16.25 -43.09 -28.81
C GLY A 582 16.98 -42.51 -27.58
N VAL A 583 18.06 -41.74 -27.74
CA VAL A 583 18.83 -41.18 -26.61
C VAL A 583 19.10 -39.68 -26.81
N GLN A 584 18.68 -38.86 -25.82
CA GLN A 584 18.91 -37.42 -25.78
C GLN A 584 20.21 -37.08 -25.02
N PRO A 585 20.89 -35.96 -25.32
CA PRO A 585 22.10 -35.54 -24.63
C PRO A 585 21.86 -35.28 -23.14
N LYS A 586 22.76 -35.75 -22.26
CA LYS A 586 22.66 -35.58 -20.80
C LYS A 586 24.00 -35.14 -20.22
N LEU A 587 23.98 -34.39 -19.12
CA LEU A 587 25.13 -34.09 -18.28
C LEU A 587 24.69 -34.29 -16.84
N THR A 588 25.33 -35.19 -16.12
CA THR A 588 25.01 -35.46 -14.72
C THR A 588 26.24 -35.18 -13.87
N ILE A 589 26.07 -34.41 -12.79
CA ILE A 589 27.12 -34.12 -11.83
C ILE A 589 26.72 -34.74 -10.50
N VAL A 590 27.63 -35.49 -9.88
CA VAL A 590 27.41 -36.18 -8.60
C VAL A 590 28.67 -36.03 -7.77
N THR A 591 28.53 -35.59 -6.52
CA THR A 591 29.62 -35.62 -5.54
C THR A 591 29.84 -37.05 -5.08
N THR A 592 31.04 -37.59 -5.29
CA THR A 592 31.35 -38.99 -4.95
C THR A 592 32.26 -39.15 -3.75
N VAL A 593 33.09 -38.14 -3.47
CA VAL A 593 33.80 -37.99 -2.21
C VAL A 593 33.55 -36.58 -1.70
N GLN A 594 33.10 -36.49 -0.46
CA GLN A 594 32.95 -35.23 0.26
C GLN A 594 34.33 -34.84 0.79
N GLY A 595 34.77 -33.60 0.56
CA GLY A 595 36.07 -33.14 1.03
C GLY A 595 36.14 -33.15 2.57
N THR A 596 37.09 -33.89 3.13
CA THR A 596 37.30 -34.01 4.58
C THR A 596 38.51 -33.23 5.10
N LYS A 597 39.35 -32.69 4.20
CA LYS A 597 40.51 -31.88 4.56
C LYS A 597 40.08 -30.65 5.35
N GLU A 598 40.84 -30.34 6.39
CA GLU A 598 40.60 -29.15 7.19
C GLU A 598 40.84 -27.90 6.32
N ASN A 599 40.08 -26.84 6.57
CA ASN A 599 40.22 -25.58 5.86
C ASN A 599 40.12 -24.43 6.86
N ALA A 600 41.14 -24.31 7.69
CA ALA A 600 41.20 -23.33 8.77
C ALA A 600 42.00 -22.10 8.38
N TYR A 601 41.68 -20.94 8.96
CA TYR A 601 42.48 -19.73 8.78
C TYR A 601 43.92 -19.98 9.23
N CYS A 602 44.87 -19.67 8.34
CA CYS A 602 46.28 -19.88 8.58
C CYS A 602 46.63 -21.31 9.05
N SER A 603 45.89 -22.32 8.55
CA SER A 603 46.07 -23.75 8.86
C SER A 603 46.13 -24.06 10.37
N ASN A 604 45.51 -23.23 11.23
CA ASN A 604 45.69 -23.27 12.69
C ASN A 604 47.16 -23.24 13.16
N ARG A 605 48.07 -22.77 12.31
CA ARG A 605 49.52 -22.71 12.53
C ARG A 605 50.09 -21.31 12.33
N GLY A 606 49.22 -20.31 12.33
CA GLY A 606 49.56 -18.90 12.42
C GLY A 606 48.40 -18.07 12.94
N VAL A 607 48.66 -16.78 13.13
CA VAL A 607 47.64 -15.78 13.47
C VAL A 607 47.33 -14.95 12.23
N CYS A 608 46.04 -14.79 11.93
CA CYS A 608 45.54 -14.00 10.82
C CYS A 608 45.46 -12.52 11.20
N ASP A 609 46.19 -11.64 10.50
CA ASP A 609 45.93 -10.20 10.57
C ASP A 609 44.80 -9.84 9.60
N ARG A 610 43.60 -9.62 10.13
CA ARG A 610 42.39 -9.28 9.34
C ARG A 610 42.43 -7.91 8.68
N THR A 611 43.40 -7.06 9.01
CA THR A 611 43.56 -5.76 8.35
C THR A 611 44.39 -5.86 7.06
N SER A 612 45.26 -6.86 6.97
CA SER A 612 46.13 -7.09 5.80
C SER A 612 45.83 -8.41 5.05
N GLY A 613 45.10 -9.33 5.68
CA GLY A 613 44.85 -10.69 5.17
C GLY A 613 46.06 -11.61 5.26
N ILE A 614 47.11 -11.21 5.99
CA ILE A 614 48.37 -11.94 6.05
C ILE A 614 48.41 -12.83 7.29
N CYS A 615 48.79 -14.10 7.09
CA CYS A 615 49.05 -15.02 8.18
C CYS A 615 50.48 -14.86 8.71
N THR A 616 50.61 -14.63 10.02
CA THR A 616 51.89 -14.71 10.72
C THR A 616 52.06 -16.11 11.28
N CYS A 617 52.94 -16.91 10.67
CA CYS A 617 53.12 -18.31 11.04
C CYS A 617 53.83 -18.46 12.40
N PHE A 618 53.42 -19.48 13.16
CA PHE A 618 54.11 -19.86 14.39
C PHE A 618 55.49 -20.46 14.07
N THR A 619 56.34 -20.53 15.09
CA THR A 619 57.71 -21.05 14.97
C THR A 619 57.73 -22.42 14.29
N ASN A 620 58.63 -22.58 13.31
CA ASN A 620 58.81 -23.77 12.48
C ASN A 620 57.64 -24.10 11.52
N TYR A 621 56.69 -23.18 11.33
CA TYR A 621 55.68 -23.27 10.28
C TYR A 621 55.88 -22.20 9.21
N PHE A 622 55.61 -22.55 7.96
CA PHE A 622 55.75 -21.70 6.79
C PHE A 622 54.55 -21.87 5.87
N SER A 623 54.41 -20.93 4.93
CA SER A 623 53.48 -21.01 3.82
C SER A 623 53.61 -22.34 3.07
N SER A 624 52.49 -22.96 2.72
CA SER A 624 52.42 -24.28 2.11
C SER A 624 52.12 -24.27 0.61
N ASP A 625 52.26 -25.43 -0.02
CA ASP A 625 51.78 -25.76 -1.38
C ASP A 625 50.39 -26.43 -1.39
N GLY A 626 49.75 -26.55 -0.22
CA GLY A 626 48.48 -27.25 -0.03
C GLY A 626 48.61 -28.77 0.21
N ASN A 627 49.83 -29.32 0.17
CA ASN A 627 50.12 -30.73 0.42
C ASN A 627 51.09 -30.93 1.59
N GLY A 628 51.22 -29.93 2.45
CA GLY A 628 52.11 -29.94 3.62
C GLY A 628 53.57 -29.61 3.32
N ASN A 629 53.97 -29.36 2.07
CA ASN A 629 55.32 -28.90 1.73
C ASN A 629 55.38 -27.38 1.67
N ILE A 630 56.60 -26.82 1.75
CA ILE A 630 56.81 -25.37 1.61
C ILE A 630 56.31 -24.90 0.25
N GLY A 631 55.48 -23.86 0.25
CA GLY A 631 54.93 -23.22 -0.94
C GLY A 631 54.60 -21.75 -0.72
N LYS A 632 53.75 -21.18 -1.56
CA LYS A 632 53.47 -19.73 -1.62
C LYS A 632 52.05 -19.32 -1.24
N ARG A 633 51.25 -20.22 -0.64
CA ARG A 633 49.85 -19.93 -0.23
C ARG A 633 49.71 -18.84 0.82
N GLY A 634 50.71 -18.66 1.67
CA GLY A 634 50.63 -17.77 2.83
C GLY A 634 49.74 -18.31 3.94
N ASP A 635 49.51 -19.62 4.00
CA ASP A 635 48.56 -20.30 4.89
C ASP A 635 49.18 -20.95 6.13
N CYS A 636 50.51 -20.92 6.30
CA CYS A 636 51.22 -21.57 7.42
C CYS A 636 51.06 -23.10 7.49
N GLY A 637 50.63 -23.75 6.41
CA GLY A 637 50.36 -25.18 6.37
C GLY A 637 51.57 -26.09 6.14
N ALA A 638 52.81 -25.59 6.22
CA ALA A 638 54.02 -26.40 6.00
C ALA A 638 54.94 -26.40 7.23
N ALA A 639 55.25 -27.57 7.77
CA ALA A 639 56.19 -27.72 8.89
C ALA A 639 57.64 -27.80 8.39
N VAL A 640 58.53 -27.01 8.97
CA VAL A 640 59.97 -26.98 8.64
C VAL A 640 60.77 -27.35 9.89
N GLY A 641 61.11 -28.63 9.99
CA GLY A 641 61.82 -29.21 11.13
C GLY A 641 60.91 -30.01 12.07
N ALA A 642 61.49 -30.54 13.16
CA ALA A 642 60.74 -31.29 14.16
C ALA A 642 59.89 -30.34 15.02
N ILE A 643 58.58 -30.53 14.99
CA ILE A 643 57.67 -29.86 15.91
C ILE A 643 57.69 -30.63 17.23
N THR A 644 58.00 -29.93 18.33
CA THR A 644 58.20 -30.56 19.65
C THR A 644 57.35 -29.94 20.76
N GLN A 645 56.62 -28.86 20.47
CA GLN A 645 55.78 -28.14 21.43
C GLN A 645 54.64 -27.39 20.71
N CYS A 646 53.58 -27.09 21.45
CA CYS A 646 52.48 -26.26 20.97
C CYS A 646 52.86 -24.78 20.81
N PRO A 647 52.15 -24.03 19.96
CA PRO A 647 52.41 -22.61 19.74
C PRO A 647 52.07 -21.76 20.98
N GLY A 648 52.63 -20.53 21.03
CA GLY A 648 52.51 -19.58 22.12
C GLY A 648 53.86 -18.99 22.53
N ALA A 649 54.00 -17.66 22.50
CA ALA A 649 55.30 -16.98 22.64
C ALA A 649 55.92 -17.09 24.06
N VAL A 650 55.09 -17.22 25.09
CA VAL A 650 55.52 -17.25 26.51
C VAL A 650 54.99 -18.50 27.22
N LEU A 651 53.74 -18.86 26.97
CA LEU A 651 53.09 -20.07 27.51
C LEU A 651 52.49 -20.85 26.33
N ALA A 652 52.54 -22.18 26.41
CA ALA A 652 51.87 -23.04 25.43
C ALA A 652 50.37 -22.71 25.37
N CYS A 653 49.83 -22.63 24.16
CA CYS A 653 48.44 -22.25 23.88
C CYS A 653 48.04 -20.92 24.54
N SER A 654 49.00 -20.00 24.63
CA SER A 654 48.86 -18.68 25.27
C SER A 654 48.35 -18.72 26.71
N GLY A 655 48.41 -19.87 27.38
CA GLY A 655 47.78 -20.07 28.70
C GLY A 655 46.25 -20.18 28.67
N HIS A 656 45.63 -20.20 27.50
CA HIS A 656 44.18 -20.26 27.28
C HIS A 656 43.71 -21.57 26.65
N GLY A 657 44.53 -22.60 26.68
CA GLY A 657 44.20 -23.89 26.12
C GLY A 657 45.08 -25.01 26.64
N ILE A 658 44.74 -26.24 26.25
CA ILE A 658 45.50 -27.44 26.54
C ILE A 658 46.29 -27.83 25.29
N CYS A 659 47.60 -27.96 25.47
CA CYS A 659 48.49 -28.45 24.41
C CYS A 659 48.29 -29.95 24.21
N GLN A 660 47.92 -30.37 23.00
CA GLN A 660 47.96 -31.77 22.60
C GLN A 660 49.40 -32.22 22.40
N GLY A 661 49.72 -33.42 22.87
CA GLY A 661 51.03 -34.03 22.67
C GLY A 661 51.31 -34.43 21.22
N PRO A 662 52.44 -35.09 20.94
CA PRO A 662 52.73 -35.62 19.62
C PRO A 662 51.62 -36.58 19.13
N PRO A 663 51.34 -36.62 17.81
CA PRO A 663 52.05 -35.91 16.75
C PRO A 663 51.51 -34.51 16.41
N THR A 664 50.38 -34.08 17.00
CA THR A 664 49.63 -32.91 16.49
C THR A 664 50.16 -31.57 16.98
N TYR A 665 50.61 -31.50 18.23
CA TYR A 665 51.03 -30.25 18.89
C TYR A 665 50.02 -29.10 18.72
N ALA A 666 48.74 -29.45 18.65
CA ALA A 666 47.63 -28.52 18.46
C ALA A 666 47.11 -28.01 19.80
N CYS A 667 46.61 -26.78 19.82
CA CYS A 667 46.00 -26.20 21.00
C CYS A 667 44.49 -26.44 21.00
N VAL A 668 43.99 -27.09 22.06
CA VAL A 668 42.55 -27.16 22.34
C VAL A 668 42.19 -25.98 23.22
N CYS A 669 41.53 -24.98 22.65
CA CYS A 669 41.23 -23.74 23.36
C CYS A 669 40.16 -23.94 24.43
N ALA A 670 40.32 -23.21 25.54
CA ALA A 670 39.29 -23.06 26.55
C ALA A 670 38.09 -22.31 25.96
N SER A 671 36.91 -22.52 26.57
CA SER A 671 35.69 -21.82 26.15
C SER A 671 35.90 -20.30 26.12
N GLY A 672 35.46 -19.65 25.04
CA GLY A 672 35.65 -18.23 24.81
C GLY A 672 36.94 -17.86 24.07
N PHE A 673 37.82 -18.81 23.75
CA PHE A 673 39.04 -18.60 22.98
C PHE A 673 39.07 -19.46 21.71
N GLN A 674 39.75 -18.96 20.68
CA GLN A 674 39.94 -19.60 19.39
C GLN A 674 41.33 -19.25 18.81
N GLY A 675 41.58 -19.68 17.57
CA GLY A 675 42.85 -19.47 16.88
C GLY A 675 43.87 -20.57 17.21
N GLY A 676 44.94 -20.65 16.40
CA GLY A 676 45.88 -21.77 16.47
C GLY A 676 46.69 -21.88 17.77
N ASP A 677 46.82 -20.78 18.52
CA ASP A 677 47.49 -20.72 19.83
C ASP A 677 46.57 -20.22 20.96
N CYS A 678 45.25 -20.20 20.72
CA CYS A 678 44.24 -19.73 21.67
C CYS A 678 44.42 -18.28 22.17
N SER A 679 45.09 -17.43 21.40
CA SER A 679 45.28 -16.01 21.74
C SER A 679 44.07 -15.12 21.40
N GLU A 680 43.16 -15.59 20.53
CA GLU A 680 41.99 -14.82 20.10
C GLU A 680 40.76 -15.16 20.94
N GLN A 681 40.00 -14.16 21.36
CA GLN A 681 38.72 -14.35 22.02
C GLN A 681 37.56 -14.45 21.01
N LEU A 682 36.60 -15.30 21.34
CA LEU A 682 35.31 -15.41 20.65
C LEU A 682 34.42 -14.24 21.05
N CYS A 683 33.81 -13.59 20.07
CA CYS A 683 32.80 -12.58 20.36
C CYS A 683 31.40 -13.21 20.55
N PRO A 684 30.51 -12.52 21.29
CA PRO A 684 29.13 -12.95 21.42
C PRO A 684 28.43 -13.11 20.07
N MET A 685 27.66 -14.19 19.95
CA MET A 685 26.78 -14.43 18.80
C MET A 685 25.36 -13.96 19.11
N GLY A 686 24.68 -13.45 18.09
CA GLY A 686 23.26 -13.12 18.13
C GLY A 686 22.62 -13.45 16.80
N ASN A 687 21.30 -13.40 16.71
CA ASN A 687 20.61 -13.55 15.44
C ASN A 687 21.15 -12.49 14.47
N SER A 688 21.47 -12.89 13.25
CA SER A 688 22.04 -11.99 12.26
C SER A 688 20.98 -11.00 11.78
N TRP A 689 21.39 -9.77 11.50
CA TRP A 689 20.51 -8.83 10.81
C TRP A 689 20.47 -9.13 9.32
N PHE A 690 21.60 -9.51 8.74
CA PHE A 690 21.76 -9.77 7.32
C PHE A 690 22.52 -11.09 7.10
N ASP A 691 21.87 -12.05 6.43
CA ASP A 691 22.45 -13.34 6.06
C ASP A 691 21.77 -13.97 4.85
N ILE A 692 22.31 -15.09 4.38
CA ILE A 692 21.70 -15.86 3.30
C ILE A 692 20.55 -16.69 3.89
N PRO A 693 19.31 -16.58 3.37
CA PRO A 693 18.18 -17.38 3.84
C PRO A 693 18.42 -18.89 3.71
N MET A 694 18.24 -19.63 4.80
CA MET A 694 18.37 -21.09 4.81
C MET A 694 17.12 -21.80 4.28
N GLY A 695 15.98 -21.09 4.22
CA GLY A 695 14.72 -21.58 3.66
C GLY A 695 13.83 -20.42 3.21
N PRO A 696 12.70 -20.71 2.52
CA PRO A 696 11.70 -19.69 2.21
C PRO A 696 11.26 -19.00 3.51
N ASN A 697 11.45 -17.68 3.58
CA ASN A 697 11.13 -16.86 4.76
C ASN A 697 11.86 -17.27 6.06
N ALA A 698 12.95 -18.05 5.98
CA ALA A 698 13.75 -18.46 7.13
C ALA A 698 15.20 -17.94 7.00
N ALA A 699 15.48 -16.84 7.70
CA ALA A 699 16.76 -16.14 7.76
C ALA A 699 17.17 -15.88 9.23
N HIS A 700 18.17 -15.03 9.48
CA HIS A 700 18.56 -14.55 10.82
C HIS A 700 19.23 -15.61 11.72
N GLN A 701 20.09 -16.44 11.13
CA GLN A 701 20.90 -17.41 11.87
C GLN A 701 21.83 -16.74 12.88
N LEU A 702 22.26 -17.48 13.90
CA LEU A 702 23.24 -16.98 14.85
C LEU A 702 24.55 -16.64 14.13
N ALA A 703 24.98 -15.40 14.28
CA ALA A 703 26.22 -14.88 13.72
C ALA A 703 26.99 -14.09 14.78
N GLU A 704 28.32 -14.12 14.66
CA GLU A 704 29.19 -13.31 15.50
C GLU A 704 28.88 -11.83 15.27
N CYS A 705 28.67 -11.08 16.36
CA CYS A 705 28.29 -9.68 16.30
C CYS A 705 27.05 -9.40 15.40
N SER A 706 26.14 -10.39 15.29
CA SER A 706 24.90 -10.31 14.51
C SER A 706 25.10 -9.83 13.06
N ASN A 707 26.29 -10.04 12.48
CA ASN A 707 26.69 -9.54 11.15
C ASN A 707 26.57 -8.01 10.97
N VAL A 708 26.63 -7.22 12.06
CA VAL A 708 26.57 -5.74 12.00
C VAL A 708 27.58 -5.08 12.93
N GLY A 709 28.70 -5.76 13.18
CA GLY A 709 29.81 -5.25 13.96
C GLY A 709 31.09 -6.02 13.68
N THR A 710 32.21 -5.48 14.15
CA THR A 710 33.52 -6.13 14.08
C THR A 710 33.89 -6.67 15.45
N CYS A 711 34.42 -7.89 15.51
CA CYS A 711 34.88 -8.49 16.75
C CYS A 711 36.27 -7.97 17.14
N ASP A 712 36.41 -7.35 18.32
CA ASP A 712 37.71 -7.10 18.94
C ASP A 712 38.21 -8.40 19.57
N ARG A 713 39.01 -9.15 18.82
CA ARG A 713 39.58 -10.46 19.21
C ARG A 713 40.44 -10.41 20.47
N THR A 714 40.95 -9.24 20.86
CA THR A 714 41.76 -9.12 22.08
C THR A 714 40.91 -9.07 23.35
N LYS A 715 39.66 -8.62 23.22
CA LYS A 715 38.72 -8.43 24.33
C LYS A 715 37.50 -9.35 24.30
N GLY A 716 37.24 -10.00 23.16
CA GLY A 716 36.02 -10.80 22.96
C GLY A 716 34.76 -9.93 22.95
N VAL A 717 34.87 -8.66 22.52
CA VAL A 717 33.76 -7.70 22.53
C VAL A 717 33.45 -7.24 21.11
N CYS A 718 32.17 -7.23 20.76
CA CYS A 718 31.71 -6.69 19.49
C CYS A 718 31.75 -5.14 19.49
N VAL A 719 32.39 -4.58 18.47
CA VAL A 719 32.33 -3.16 18.13
C VAL A 719 31.22 -2.98 17.09
N CYS A 720 30.06 -2.54 17.56
CA CYS A 720 28.87 -2.42 16.73
C CYS A 720 28.94 -1.24 15.76
N ASP A 721 28.29 -1.40 14.61
CA ASP A 721 27.88 -0.26 13.80
C ASP A 721 27.05 0.71 14.64
N SER A 722 27.20 2.01 14.39
CA SER A 722 26.59 3.11 15.16
C SER A 722 25.08 3.03 15.35
N ARG A 723 24.36 2.26 14.52
CA ARG A 723 22.91 2.04 14.63
C ARG A 723 22.52 0.96 15.64
N PHE A 724 23.46 0.12 16.04
CA PHE A 724 23.18 -1.10 16.79
C PHE A 724 23.85 -1.08 18.17
N THR A 725 23.31 -1.89 19.07
CA THR A 725 23.76 -2.06 20.44
C THR A 725 23.52 -3.50 20.91
N GLY A 726 23.88 -3.77 22.17
CA GLY A 726 23.90 -5.13 22.74
C GLY A 726 25.26 -5.79 22.62
N ALA A 727 25.48 -6.84 23.41
CA ALA A 727 26.78 -7.52 23.49
C ALA A 727 27.22 -8.14 22.16
N SER A 728 26.25 -8.54 21.32
CA SER A 728 26.45 -9.06 19.97
C SER A 728 25.92 -8.12 18.89
N CYS A 729 25.68 -6.84 19.17
CA CYS A 729 25.09 -5.89 18.20
C CYS A 729 23.70 -6.31 17.67
N ASN A 730 22.99 -7.13 18.45
CA ASN A 730 21.72 -7.72 18.07
C ASN A 730 20.50 -6.81 18.32
N ARG A 731 20.70 -5.57 18.80
CA ARG A 731 19.61 -4.63 19.06
C ARG A 731 19.77 -3.35 18.26
N LEU A 732 18.70 -2.91 17.60
CA LEU A 732 18.65 -1.63 16.93
C LEU A 732 18.45 -0.52 17.97
N LEU A 733 19.22 0.55 17.90
CA LEU A 733 19.05 1.71 18.77
C LEU A 733 17.71 2.41 18.50
N CYS A 734 17.10 2.91 19.56
CA CYS A 734 15.94 3.79 19.40
C CYS A 734 16.34 5.12 18.75
N PRO A 735 15.45 5.70 17.93
CA PRO A 735 15.70 6.96 17.25
C PRO A 735 16.00 8.07 18.28
N ASN A 736 17.11 8.78 18.09
CA ASN A 736 17.64 9.84 18.96
C ASN A 736 17.63 9.51 20.47
N SER A 737 17.77 8.23 20.85
CA SER A 737 17.65 7.80 22.26
C SER A 737 16.37 8.30 22.93
N CYS A 738 15.26 8.35 22.18
CA CYS A 738 13.97 8.86 22.63
C CYS A 738 14.02 10.30 23.18
N SER A 739 15.01 11.09 22.74
CA SER A 739 15.22 12.50 23.08
C SER A 739 15.23 12.81 24.58
N GLY A 740 15.48 11.81 25.44
CA GLY A 740 15.37 11.94 26.90
C GLY A 740 13.92 12.09 27.44
N HIS A 741 12.92 11.97 26.57
CA HIS A 741 11.49 12.13 26.87
C HIS A 741 10.68 10.85 26.65
N GLY A 742 11.36 9.70 26.60
CA GLY A 742 10.73 8.40 26.51
C GLY A 742 11.65 7.28 26.94
N THR A 743 11.11 6.06 26.98
CA THR A 743 11.85 4.83 27.28
C THR A 743 12.03 4.02 26.01
N CYS A 744 13.26 3.58 25.74
CA CYS A 744 13.57 2.71 24.61
C CYS A 744 13.21 1.26 24.95
N LEU A 745 12.26 0.69 24.21
CA LEU A 745 11.72 -0.64 24.47
C LEU A 745 11.79 -1.51 23.20
N THR A 746 12.03 -2.80 23.38
CA THR A 746 11.87 -3.77 22.28
C THR A 746 10.41 -3.88 21.87
N MET A 747 10.14 -4.31 20.65
CA MET A 747 8.77 -4.44 20.15
C MET A 747 7.89 -5.38 20.99
N GLN A 748 8.46 -6.45 21.54
CA GLN A 748 7.78 -7.31 22.52
C GLN A 748 7.32 -6.55 23.78
N ASN A 749 8.08 -5.57 24.23
CA ASN A 749 7.75 -4.77 25.42
C ASN A 749 6.89 -3.54 25.09
N LEU A 750 6.88 -3.09 23.82
CA LEU A 750 5.95 -2.06 23.34
C LEU A 750 4.54 -2.61 23.12
N ALA A 751 4.40 -3.84 22.63
CA ALA A 751 3.11 -4.41 22.28
C ALA A 751 2.06 -4.36 23.42
N PRO A 752 2.39 -4.72 24.68
CA PRO A 752 1.44 -4.64 25.81
C PRO A 752 1.06 -3.22 26.22
N LEU A 753 1.79 -2.20 25.74
CA LEU A 753 1.51 -0.79 26.00
C LEU A 753 0.59 -0.15 24.96
N SER A 754 0.19 -0.91 23.94
CA SER A 754 -0.66 -0.43 22.86
C SER A 754 -2.03 -0.02 23.38
N THR A 755 -2.61 1.04 22.80
CA THR A 755 -3.95 1.50 23.19
C THR A 755 -4.84 1.71 21.96
N ILE A 756 -6.13 1.41 22.10
CA ILE A 756 -7.16 1.77 21.11
C ILE A 756 -8.11 2.75 21.78
N ASN A 757 -8.24 3.95 21.21
CA ASN A 757 -8.96 5.06 21.85
C ASN A 757 -8.53 5.29 23.31
N GLY A 758 -7.23 5.14 23.61
CA GLY A 758 -6.65 5.26 24.94
C GLY A 758 -6.90 4.08 25.89
N ALA A 759 -7.67 3.07 25.49
CA ALA A 759 -7.85 1.85 26.28
C ALA A 759 -6.68 0.88 26.05
N PRO A 760 -5.96 0.44 27.09
CA PRO A 760 -4.87 -0.53 26.98
C PRO A 760 -5.33 -1.81 26.29
N GLN A 761 -4.49 -2.32 25.40
CA GLN A 761 -4.69 -3.57 24.69
C GLN A 761 -3.66 -4.59 25.19
N ALA A 762 -4.10 -5.81 25.47
CA ALA A 762 -3.22 -6.90 25.86
C ALA A 762 -2.62 -7.62 24.64
N PHE A 763 -2.18 -6.86 23.64
CA PHE A 763 -1.55 -7.41 22.45
C PHE A 763 -0.12 -7.86 22.76
N THR A 764 0.35 -8.83 21.97
CA THR A 764 1.69 -9.38 22.07
C THR A 764 2.38 -9.32 20.71
N TYR A 765 3.72 -9.29 20.73
CA TYR A 765 4.54 -9.36 19.53
C TYR A 765 5.70 -10.32 19.79
N GLY A 766 5.83 -11.36 18.96
CA GLY A 766 6.85 -12.40 19.14
C GLY A 766 6.61 -13.32 20.34
N ALA A 767 5.37 -13.44 20.80
CA ALA A 767 5.00 -14.40 21.85
C ALA A 767 5.00 -15.85 21.35
N THR A 768 4.85 -16.04 20.03
CA THR A 768 4.92 -17.36 19.38
C THR A 768 6.39 -17.70 19.11
N PRO A 769 6.96 -18.74 19.75
CA PRO A 769 8.35 -19.12 19.51
C PRO A 769 8.58 -19.51 18.05
N ASN A 770 9.74 -19.15 17.50
CA ASN A 770 10.18 -19.47 16.14
C ASN A 770 9.26 -18.96 15.01
N ASN A 771 8.41 -17.96 15.27
CA ASN A 771 7.67 -17.31 14.21
C ASN A 771 8.62 -16.41 13.40
N TYR A 772 8.86 -16.78 12.14
CA TYR A 772 9.74 -16.04 11.24
C TYR A 772 9.21 -14.65 10.89
N ALA A 773 7.92 -14.37 11.07
CA ALA A 773 7.34 -13.05 10.80
C ALA A 773 7.64 -12.04 11.91
N THR A 774 7.99 -12.51 13.11
CA THR A 774 8.23 -11.70 14.31
C THR A 774 9.59 -11.98 14.95
N TRP A 775 10.57 -12.42 14.14
CA TRP A 775 11.95 -12.71 14.56
C TRP A 775 12.64 -11.52 15.24
N ASP A 776 12.17 -10.32 14.96
CA ASP A 776 12.71 -9.03 15.36
C ASP A 776 12.17 -8.55 16.73
N PHE A 777 11.27 -9.30 17.36
CA PHE A 777 10.55 -8.91 18.58
C PHE A 777 11.43 -8.41 19.73
N ASN A 778 12.66 -8.93 19.85
CA ASN A 778 13.66 -8.56 20.85
C ASN A 778 14.91 -7.86 20.27
N GLN A 779 14.93 -7.62 18.95
CA GLN A 779 16.04 -6.99 18.25
C GLN A 779 15.71 -5.55 17.85
N VAL A 780 14.51 -5.31 17.31
CA VAL A 780 14.09 -3.96 16.93
C VAL A 780 13.49 -3.25 18.15
N GLN A 781 13.86 -1.98 18.32
CA GLN A 781 13.45 -1.14 19.45
C GLN A 781 12.79 0.15 18.96
N GLY A 782 11.81 0.63 19.74
CA GLY A 782 11.11 1.90 19.53
C GLY A 782 10.93 2.66 20.83
N CYS A 783 10.48 3.91 20.71
CA CYS A 783 10.31 4.80 21.86
C CYS A 783 8.89 4.74 22.41
N SER A 784 8.76 4.52 23.72
CA SER A 784 7.53 4.80 24.46
C SER A 784 7.64 6.18 25.11
N CYS A 785 6.89 7.15 24.62
CA CYS A 785 7.00 8.54 25.07
C CYS A 785 6.34 8.78 26.43
N ASN A 786 6.92 9.71 27.19
CA ASN A 786 6.35 10.19 28.44
C ASN A 786 5.10 11.04 28.17
N PRO A 787 4.14 11.14 29.10
CA PRO A 787 2.96 11.99 28.94
C PRO A 787 3.33 13.44 28.56
N GLY A 788 2.67 13.97 27.53
CA GLY A 788 2.94 15.30 26.97
C GLY A 788 4.00 15.33 25.87
N TRP A 789 4.60 14.18 25.54
CA TRP A 789 5.53 14.01 24.43
C TRP A 789 5.04 12.93 23.46
N GLU A 790 5.32 13.12 22.18
CA GLU A 790 4.92 12.25 21.09
C GLU A 790 5.93 12.27 19.93
N GLY A 791 5.63 11.51 18.89
CA GLY A 791 6.52 11.30 17.75
C GLY A 791 7.44 10.09 17.93
N ALA A 792 8.09 9.69 16.84
CA ALA A 792 8.88 8.46 16.79
C ALA A 792 10.06 8.42 17.78
N ASP A 793 10.64 9.58 18.08
CA ASP A 793 11.77 9.77 18.99
C ASP A 793 11.42 10.62 20.22
N CYS A 794 10.13 10.83 20.48
CA CYS A 794 9.62 11.66 21.58
C CYS A 794 10.14 13.10 21.61
N SER A 795 10.54 13.66 20.46
CA SER A 795 11.02 15.04 20.35
C SER A 795 9.89 16.08 20.27
N LYS A 796 8.65 15.67 20.02
CA LYS A 796 7.51 16.59 19.83
C LYS A 796 6.68 16.68 21.11
N LYS A 797 6.31 17.87 21.55
CA LYS A 797 5.31 18.03 22.61
C LYS A 797 3.91 17.84 22.05
N SER A 798 3.07 17.07 22.75
CA SER A 798 1.67 16.89 22.40
C SER A 798 0.89 18.18 22.58
N CYS A 799 0.08 18.57 21.60
CA CYS A 799 -0.83 19.71 21.71
C CYS A 799 -2.25 19.31 22.16
N PRO A 800 -3.02 20.25 22.70
CA PRO A 800 -4.43 20.04 23.03
C PRO A 800 -5.27 19.55 21.84
N THR A 801 -6.27 18.73 22.15
CA THR A 801 -7.30 18.28 21.21
C THR A 801 -8.68 18.75 21.68
N GLY A 802 -9.59 18.95 20.74
CA GLY A 802 -10.92 19.47 21.01
C GLY A 802 -11.89 19.29 19.86
N ASP A 803 -13.13 19.70 20.13
CA ASP A 803 -14.23 19.71 19.18
C ASP A 803 -14.09 20.90 18.21
N ASP A 804 -14.46 20.72 16.95
CA ASP A 804 -14.43 21.82 15.98
C ASP A 804 -15.69 22.70 16.18
N PRO A 805 -15.57 24.00 16.49
CA PRO A 805 -16.73 24.84 16.79
C PRO A 805 -17.68 25.07 15.61
N MET A 806 -17.32 24.67 14.39
CA MET A 806 -18.15 24.84 13.19
C MET A 806 -18.84 23.55 12.73
N THR A 807 -18.52 22.40 13.32
CA THR A 807 -19.16 21.12 13.01
C THR A 807 -20.41 20.94 13.88
N TYR A 808 -21.48 21.66 13.58
CA TYR A 808 -22.72 21.53 14.37
C TYR A 808 -23.46 20.20 14.16
N TRP A 809 -23.16 19.47 13.08
CA TRP A 809 -23.88 18.28 12.66
C TRP A 809 -22.91 17.09 12.46
N ASP A 810 -23.34 15.90 12.87
CA ASP A 810 -22.62 14.64 12.66
C ASP A 810 -22.71 14.15 11.19
N LEU A 811 -22.07 13.01 10.91
CA LEU A 811 -22.00 12.39 9.57
C LEU A 811 -23.38 11.99 8.98
N ILE A 812 -24.44 11.96 9.79
CA ILE A 812 -25.82 11.66 9.36
C ILE A 812 -26.75 12.88 9.40
N GLY A 813 -26.21 14.07 9.72
CA GLY A 813 -26.94 15.34 9.71
C GLY A 813 -27.73 15.62 11.00
N LEU A 814 -27.38 14.98 12.12
CA LEU A 814 -27.95 15.23 13.44
C LEU A 814 -27.03 16.11 14.29
N PRO A 815 -27.54 16.85 15.29
CA PRO A 815 -26.69 17.66 16.15
C PRO A 815 -25.62 16.81 16.83
N GLN A 816 -24.40 17.34 16.93
CA GLN A 816 -23.36 16.65 17.69
C GLN A 816 -23.71 16.50 19.17
N VAL A 817 -23.33 15.37 19.75
CA VAL A 817 -23.64 15.03 21.14
C VAL A 817 -22.40 14.51 21.87
N ASN A 818 -22.35 14.80 23.17
CA ASN A 818 -21.36 14.24 24.08
C ASN A 818 -21.60 12.74 24.29
N ALA A 819 -20.52 11.98 24.51
CA ALA A 819 -20.64 10.60 24.90
C ALA A 819 -21.28 10.48 26.29
N VAL A 820 -22.27 9.60 26.43
CA VAL A 820 -22.90 9.26 27.69
C VAL A 820 -22.79 7.75 27.89
N GLN A 821 -22.17 7.32 28.97
CA GLN A 821 -22.19 5.91 29.38
C GLN A 821 -23.12 5.75 30.56
N THR A 822 -24.03 4.79 30.50
CA THR A 822 -24.95 4.50 31.60
C THR A 822 -24.52 3.25 32.32
N LEU A 823 -24.59 3.27 33.65
CA LEU A 823 -24.29 2.11 34.47
C LEU A 823 -25.42 1.84 35.47
N ILE A 824 -25.70 0.56 35.69
CA ILE A 824 -26.70 0.08 36.64
C ILE A 824 -25.95 -0.73 37.69
N CYS A 825 -26.00 -0.28 38.95
CA CYS A 825 -25.36 -0.94 40.07
C CYS A 825 -26.39 -1.63 40.99
N THR A 826 -26.19 -2.92 41.24
CA THR A 826 -27.00 -3.72 42.16
C THR A 826 -26.18 -4.08 43.39
N ALA A 827 -26.54 -3.54 44.56
CA ALA A 827 -25.94 -3.88 45.85
C ALA A 827 -26.70 -3.25 47.03
N THR A 828 -26.50 -3.82 48.22
CA THR A 828 -26.89 -3.25 49.52
C THR A 828 -25.69 -3.02 50.46
N THR A 829 -24.50 -3.50 50.10
CA THR A 829 -23.25 -3.33 50.84
C THR A 829 -22.05 -3.33 49.86
N GLY A 830 -20.84 -3.06 50.38
CA GLY A 830 -19.60 -3.19 49.61
C GLY A 830 -19.14 -1.92 48.90
N THR A 831 -18.07 -2.08 48.12
CA THR A 831 -17.42 -1.04 47.33
C THR A 831 -17.14 -1.53 45.91
N PHE A 832 -16.94 -0.60 44.98
CA PHE A 832 -16.53 -0.89 43.61
C PHE A 832 -15.49 0.14 43.16
N THR A 833 -14.75 -0.16 42.11
CA THR A 833 -13.86 0.81 41.46
C THR A 833 -14.26 0.93 40.00
N LEU A 834 -14.09 2.12 39.43
CA LEU A 834 -14.27 2.36 38.00
C LEU A 834 -12.89 2.59 37.37
N SER A 835 -12.68 2.05 36.18
CA SER A 835 -11.47 2.23 35.39
C SER A 835 -11.81 2.68 33.98
N PHE A 836 -11.09 3.68 33.46
CA PHE A 836 -11.24 4.19 32.11
C PHE A 836 -9.85 4.52 31.56
N ARG A 837 -9.55 4.01 30.36
CA ARG A 837 -8.24 4.20 29.70
C ARG A 837 -7.04 3.84 30.60
N GLY A 838 -7.18 2.77 31.39
CA GLY A 838 -6.15 2.28 32.31
C GLY A 838 -6.05 3.05 33.65
N ALA A 839 -6.69 4.20 33.80
CA ALA A 839 -6.73 4.94 35.06
C ALA A 839 -7.93 4.48 35.91
N GLN A 840 -7.71 4.27 37.22
CA GLN A 840 -8.70 3.71 38.14
C GLN A 840 -9.02 4.67 39.29
N THR A 841 -10.28 4.69 39.73
CA THR A 841 -10.69 5.37 40.95
C THR A 841 -10.19 4.65 42.20
N THR A 842 -10.12 5.36 43.33
CA THR A 842 -10.12 4.71 44.64
C THR A 842 -11.42 3.93 44.86
N ALA A 843 -11.47 3.06 45.87
CA ALA A 843 -12.67 2.30 46.20
C ALA A 843 -13.87 3.24 46.49
N LEU A 844 -14.95 3.06 45.73
CA LEU A 844 -16.19 3.83 45.80
C LEU A 844 -17.22 3.04 46.60
N PRO A 845 -17.80 3.60 47.68
CA PRO A 845 -18.86 2.92 48.42
C PRO A 845 -20.14 2.82 47.60
N TYR A 846 -20.93 1.75 47.81
CA TYR A 846 -22.22 1.57 47.12
C TYR A 846 -23.22 2.73 47.35
N THR A 847 -23.03 3.50 48.43
CA THR A 847 -23.84 4.67 48.81
C THR A 847 -23.37 6.01 48.22
N ILE A 848 -22.31 6.02 47.39
CA ILE A 848 -21.72 7.27 46.90
C ILE A 848 -22.75 8.17 46.20
N SER A 849 -22.76 9.46 46.55
CA SER A 849 -23.63 10.46 45.93
C SER A 849 -23.12 10.85 44.54
N SER A 850 -24.02 11.34 43.68
CA SER A 850 -23.65 11.76 42.32
C SER A 850 -22.65 12.91 42.29
N SER A 851 -22.72 13.85 43.25
CA SER A 851 -21.79 14.98 43.35
C SER A 851 -20.38 14.53 43.74
N THR A 852 -20.25 13.64 44.72
CA THR A 852 -18.96 13.08 45.12
C THR A 852 -18.38 12.21 44.01
N LEU A 853 -19.21 11.40 43.34
CA LEU A 853 -18.77 10.61 42.19
C LEU A 853 -18.28 11.49 41.04
N THR A 854 -18.99 12.58 40.73
CA THR A 854 -18.58 13.57 39.71
C THR A 854 -17.21 14.16 40.04
N ALA A 855 -16.98 14.56 41.30
CA ALA A 855 -15.72 15.15 41.73
C ALA A 855 -14.54 14.15 41.63
N ILE A 856 -14.76 12.89 42.05
CA ILE A 856 -13.73 11.84 41.96
C ILE A 856 -13.38 11.56 40.50
N LEU A 857 -14.37 11.33 39.63
CA LEU A 857 -14.11 11.07 38.21
C LEU A 857 -13.41 12.26 37.54
N SER A 858 -13.85 13.49 37.84
CA SER A 858 -13.26 14.70 37.24
C SER A 858 -11.83 15.01 37.71
N SER A 859 -11.38 14.38 38.81
CA SER A 859 -9.99 14.49 39.27
C SER A 859 -9.01 13.60 38.50
N ILE A 860 -9.50 12.63 37.73
CA ILE A 860 -8.69 11.68 36.97
C ILE A 860 -8.57 12.18 35.54
N GLN A 861 -7.34 12.50 35.11
CA GLN A 861 -7.07 13.07 33.77
C GLN A 861 -7.69 12.25 32.62
N ALA A 862 -7.74 10.93 32.74
CA ALA A 862 -8.32 10.05 31.73
C ALA A 862 -9.82 10.29 31.49
N PHE A 863 -10.59 10.56 32.56
CA PHE A 863 -12.02 10.85 32.46
C PHE A 863 -12.28 12.29 32.00
N GLY A 864 -11.34 13.20 32.29
CA GLY A 864 -11.56 14.64 32.13
C GLY A 864 -12.73 15.12 32.98
N GLN A 865 -13.33 16.26 32.65
CA GLN A 865 -14.55 16.71 33.30
C GLN A 865 -15.74 15.87 32.85
N VAL A 866 -16.53 15.44 33.83
CA VAL A 866 -17.76 14.67 33.62
C VAL A 866 -18.92 15.29 34.40
N THR A 867 -20.15 14.94 34.02
CA THR A 867 -21.33 15.15 34.86
C THR A 867 -22.00 13.82 35.12
N VAL A 868 -22.37 13.55 36.37
CA VAL A 868 -23.03 12.31 36.79
C VAL A 868 -24.46 12.60 37.23
N THR A 869 -25.44 11.90 36.63
CA THR A 869 -26.85 12.00 37.00
C THR A 869 -27.41 10.63 37.38
N TYR A 870 -28.25 10.60 38.42
CA TYR A 870 -28.92 9.40 38.90
C TYR A 870 -30.40 9.44 38.50
N SER A 871 -30.92 8.36 37.94
CA SER A 871 -32.34 8.28 37.58
C SER A 871 -33.24 8.10 38.80
N ASN A 872 -32.73 7.53 39.90
CA ASN A 872 -33.50 7.26 41.10
C ASN A 872 -32.63 7.27 42.38
N GLY A 873 -33.06 8.02 43.40
CA GLY A 873 -32.44 8.03 44.73
C GLY A 873 -31.18 8.92 44.84
N GLN A 874 -30.44 8.74 45.94
CA GLN A 874 -29.22 9.50 46.28
C GLN A 874 -27.96 8.63 46.37
N VAL A 875 -28.10 7.31 46.14
CA VAL A 875 -27.03 6.31 46.27
C VAL A 875 -26.75 5.66 44.93
N ALA A 876 -25.50 5.29 44.66
CA ALA A 876 -25.10 4.68 43.39
C ALA A 876 -25.79 3.33 43.15
N CYS A 877 -25.77 2.44 44.14
CA CYS A 877 -26.29 1.08 44.01
C CYS A 877 -27.59 0.89 44.78
N THR A 878 -28.49 0.08 44.24
CA THR A 878 -29.77 -0.28 44.89
C THR A 878 -29.97 -1.79 44.87
N ALA A 879 -30.80 -2.34 45.76
CA ALA A 879 -31.00 -3.79 45.88
C ALA A 879 -31.49 -4.47 44.57
N ASN A 880 -32.22 -3.74 43.73
CA ASN A 880 -32.79 -4.23 42.48
C ASN A 880 -32.17 -3.59 41.22
N GLY A 881 -31.11 -2.79 41.35
CA GLY A 881 -30.54 -2.05 40.21
C GLY A 881 -31.50 -1.03 39.60
N ALA A 882 -32.36 -0.41 40.42
CA ALA A 882 -33.34 0.58 39.96
C ALA A 882 -32.74 1.95 39.64
N ASN A 883 -31.54 2.25 40.15
CA ASN A 883 -30.82 3.48 39.82
C ASN A 883 -29.96 3.27 38.57
N THR A 884 -30.19 4.11 37.56
CA THR A 884 -29.35 4.23 36.36
C THR A 884 -28.49 5.47 36.53
N ILE A 885 -27.18 5.27 36.55
CA ILE A 885 -26.19 6.33 36.66
C ILE A 885 -25.72 6.69 35.26
N ALA A 886 -25.99 7.90 34.79
CA ALA A 886 -25.48 8.40 33.52
C ALA A 886 -24.24 9.26 33.75
N ILE A 887 -23.14 8.90 33.09
CA ILE A 887 -21.88 9.63 33.10
C ILE A 887 -21.71 10.28 31.73
N THR A 888 -21.85 11.60 31.68
CA THR A 888 -21.65 12.41 30.48
C THR A 888 -20.22 12.93 30.46
N PHE A 889 -19.47 12.64 29.40
CA PHE A 889 -18.12 13.15 29.18
C PHE A 889 -18.17 14.53 28.53
N LEU A 890 -17.46 15.50 29.12
CA LEU A 890 -17.60 16.91 28.73
C LEU A 890 -16.35 17.47 28.06
N THR A 891 -15.20 16.87 28.34
CA THR A 891 -13.90 17.33 27.83
C THR A 891 -13.13 16.27 27.06
N VAL A 892 -13.69 15.06 26.99
CA VAL A 892 -13.15 13.90 26.26
C VAL A 892 -14.18 13.55 25.20
N PHE A 893 -13.83 13.79 23.94
CA PHE A 893 -14.75 13.72 22.81
C PHE A 893 -14.57 12.43 21.97
N GLY A 894 -15.53 12.17 21.08
CA GLY A 894 -15.57 11.01 20.19
C GLY A 894 -16.29 9.78 20.76
N ALA A 895 -16.21 8.67 20.02
CA ALA A 895 -16.74 7.37 20.43
C ALA A 895 -15.80 6.72 21.47
N LEU A 896 -16.17 6.84 22.75
CA LEU A 896 -15.32 6.44 23.87
C LEU A 896 -15.38 4.93 24.16
N PRO A 897 -14.29 4.30 24.65
CA PRO A 897 -14.32 2.91 25.09
C PRO A 897 -15.17 2.74 26.36
N SER A 898 -15.70 1.54 26.61
CA SER A 898 -16.53 1.30 27.81
C SER A 898 -15.70 1.45 29.09
N ILE A 899 -16.27 2.13 30.09
CA ILE A 899 -15.77 2.11 31.47
C ILE A 899 -15.73 0.64 31.94
N GLN A 900 -14.68 0.29 32.67
CA GLN A 900 -14.46 -1.01 33.31
C GLN A 900 -14.68 -0.89 34.81
N TYR A 901 -14.88 -2.01 35.50
CA TYR A 901 -15.09 -2.01 36.95
C TYR A 901 -14.46 -3.21 37.64
N THR A 902 -14.19 -3.05 38.94
CA THR A 902 -13.85 -4.17 39.84
C THR A 902 -14.75 -4.11 41.06
N LEU A 903 -15.34 -5.24 41.43
CA LEU A 903 -16.30 -5.35 42.52
C LEU A 903 -15.62 -5.85 43.79
N ASN A 904 -15.97 -5.25 44.94
CA ASN A 904 -15.55 -5.72 46.26
C ASN A 904 -16.74 -5.64 47.23
N GLY A 905 -17.58 -6.68 47.22
CA GLY A 905 -18.80 -6.78 48.01
C GLY A 905 -20.07 -6.22 47.35
N VAL A 906 -19.95 -5.58 46.19
CA VAL A 906 -21.09 -5.19 45.32
C VAL A 906 -21.54 -6.39 44.48
N THR A 907 -22.86 -6.56 44.28
CA THR A 907 -23.43 -7.75 43.61
C THR A 907 -23.20 -7.74 42.11
N SER A 908 -23.53 -6.65 41.43
CA SER A 908 -23.26 -6.50 39.99
C SER A 908 -23.23 -5.04 39.55
N ILE A 909 -22.48 -4.78 38.48
CA ILE A 909 -22.52 -3.54 37.70
C ILE A 909 -22.70 -3.93 36.24
N VAL A 910 -23.60 -3.26 35.54
CA VAL A 910 -23.79 -3.39 34.08
C VAL A 910 -23.56 -2.02 33.46
N ILE A 911 -22.77 -1.95 32.39
CA ILE A 911 -22.43 -0.69 31.70
C ILE A 911 -22.91 -0.77 30.25
N PHE A 912 -23.55 0.30 29.78
CA PHE A 912 -23.99 0.47 28.39
C PHE A 912 -23.19 1.62 27.74
N ASN A 913 -22.70 1.35 26.53
CA ASN A 913 -21.88 2.25 25.71
C ASN A 913 -22.25 2.21 24.21
N ASP A 914 -23.33 1.52 23.87
CA ASP A 914 -23.71 1.16 22.50
C ASP A 914 -24.88 2.01 21.97
N GLY A 915 -25.27 3.06 22.70
CA GLY A 915 -26.45 3.86 22.38
C GLY A 915 -27.77 3.26 22.92
N THR A 916 -27.71 2.17 23.67
CA THR A 916 -28.88 1.56 24.33
C THR A 916 -28.99 1.99 25.80
N SER A 917 -30.15 1.76 26.43
CA SER A 917 -30.36 2.01 27.87
C SER A 917 -29.97 3.42 28.34
N GLY A 918 -30.23 4.43 27.50
CA GLY A 918 -29.91 5.83 27.79
C GLY A 918 -28.44 6.22 27.60
N SER A 919 -27.57 5.29 27.18
CA SER A 919 -26.22 5.62 26.70
C SER A 919 -26.28 6.32 25.35
N VAL A 920 -25.27 7.12 25.05
CA VAL A 920 -25.13 7.89 23.82
C VAL A 920 -23.71 7.76 23.32
N ILE A 921 -23.55 7.33 22.07
CA ILE A 921 -22.24 7.30 21.40
C ILE A 921 -21.88 8.75 21.05
N GLY A 922 -20.75 9.24 21.54
CA GLY A 922 -20.31 10.61 21.28
C GLY A 922 -19.97 10.83 19.81
N THR A 923 -20.43 11.96 19.26
CA THR A 923 -20.23 12.32 17.85
C THR A 923 -19.34 13.54 17.63
N LYS A 924 -19.04 14.30 18.70
CA LYS A 924 -18.06 15.40 18.68
C LYS A 924 -16.67 14.92 18.26
N GLU A 925 -15.96 15.75 17.50
CA GLU A 925 -14.59 15.45 17.12
C GLU A 925 -13.63 15.60 18.31
N ASN A 926 -12.53 14.84 18.28
CA ASN A 926 -11.39 15.06 19.17
C ASN A 926 -10.15 15.40 18.32
N ALA A 927 -10.20 16.54 17.67
CA ALA A 927 -9.22 16.95 16.66
C ALA A 927 -8.07 17.76 17.28
N LEU A 928 -6.86 17.59 16.74
CA LEU A 928 -5.70 18.41 17.09
C LEU A 928 -6.02 19.89 16.87
N CYS A 929 -5.89 20.69 17.92
CA CYS A 929 -6.20 22.12 17.89
C CYS A 929 -7.59 22.43 17.30
N SER A 930 -8.59 21.57 17.56
CA SER A 930 -9.98 21.71 17.10
C SER A 930 -10.14 21.97 15.60
N ASN A 931 -9.17 21.56 14.77
CA ASN A 931 -9.08 21.92 13.35
C ASN A 931 -9.10 23.45 13.07
N ARG A 932 -8.82 24.28 14.08
CA ARG A 932 -8.86 25.74 14.04
C ARG A 932 -7.58 26.41 14.53
N GLY A 933 -6.53 25.62 14.68
CA GLY A 933 -5.18 26.10 14.87
C GLY A 933 -4.16 25.06 14.38
N HIS A 934 -2.89 25.43 14.47
CA HIS A 934 -1.78 24.50 14.25
C HIS A 934 -1.06 24.23 15.56
N CYS A 935 -0.52 23.01 15.70
CA CYS A 935 0.27 22.64 16.85
C CYS A 935 1.71 23.13 16.68
N ASP A 936 2.17 23.98 17.60
CA ASP A 936 3.59 24.22 17.81
C ASP A 936 4.16 23.08 18.67
N TYR A 937 4.78 22.11 18.00
CA TYR A 937 5.37 20.94 18.64
C TYR A 937 6.58 21.26 19.53
N THR A 938 7.15 22.47 19.48
CA THR A 938 8.24 22.88 20.37
C THR A 938 7.70 23.31 21.74
N ASN A 939 6.55 23.98 21.75
CA ASN A 939 5.92 24.46 22.98
C ASN A 939 4.76 23.57 23.47
N GLY A 940 4.18 22.73 22.62
CA GLY A 940 3.00 21.92 22.91
C GLY A 940 1.72 22.77 22.96
N LEU A 941 1.70 23.89 22.23
CA LEU A 941 0.61 24.86 22.24
C LEU A 941 -0.06 24.92 20.86
N CYS A 942 -1.38 25.06 20.85
CA CYS A 942 -2.10 25.37 19.62
C CYS A 942 -2.07 26.86 19.35
N VAL A 943 -1.58 27.22 18.17
CA VAL A 943 -1.63 28.59 17.64
C VAL A 943 -2.90 28.72 16.81
N CYS A 944 -3.87 29.47 17.32
CA CYS A 944 -5.21 29.56 16.73
C CYS A 944 -5.26 30.47 15.50
N HIS A 945 -6.07 30.07 14.53
CA HIS A 945 -6.38 30.91 13.37
C HIS A 945 -7.25 32.11 13.77
N THR A 946 -7.24 33.16 12.94
CA THR A 946 -8.00 34.39 13.20
C THR A 946 -9.48 34.09 13.39
N GLY A 947 -10.08 34.66 14.44
CA GLY A 947 -11.49 34.43 14.81
C GLY A 947 -11.73 33.22 15.72
N PHE A 948 -10.67 32.50 16.10
CA PHE A 948 -10.75 31.37 17.03
C PHE A 948 -9.82 31.57 18.22
N THR A 949 -10.27 31.08 19.37
CA THR A 949 -9.51 31.08 20.62
C THR A 949 -9.80 29.80 21.40
N SER A 950 -9.12 29.66 22.53
CA SER A 950 -9.26 28.53 23.43
C SER A 950 -10.68 28.37 23.98
N SER A 951 -11.16 27.12 24.04
CA SER A 951 -12.48 26.78 24.56
C SER A 951 -12.44 26.26 25.99
N ASP A 952 -13.61 26.13 26.59
CA ASP A 952 -13.84 25.35 27.82
C ASP A 952 -14.30 23.90 27.54
N GLY A 953 -14.47 23.53 26.26
CA GLY A 953 -15.05 22.26 25.82
C GLY A 953 -16.58 22.25 25.65
N TYR A 954 -17.26 23.32 26.05
CA TYR A 954 -18.73 23.49 25.97
C TYR A 954 -19.16 24.49 24.90
N GLY A 955 -18.26 24.84 23.98
CA GLY A 955 -18.50 25.89 22.99
C GLY A 955 -18.50 27.30 23.58
N ARG A 956 -17.85 27.51 24.74
CA ARG A 956 -17.63 28.83 25.35
C ARG A 956 -16.12 29.14 25.42
N PRO A 957 -15.71 30.41 25.63
CA PRO A 957 -14.30 30.73 25.80
C PRO A 957 -13.77 30.09 27.09
N GLY A 958 -12.58 29.53 27.02
CA GLY A 958 -11.93 28.86 28.15
C GLY A 958 -10.41 28.81 28.00
N SER A 959 -9.74 28.00 28.81
CA SER A 959 -8.26 27.96 28.92
C SER A 959 -7.64 26.63 28.46
N ARG A 960 -8.36 25.80 27.69
CA ARG A 960 -7.84 24.52 27.17
C ARG A 960 -6.69 24.67 26.18
N GLY A 961 -6.56 25.83 25.53
CA GLY A 961 -5.58 26.08 24.48
C GLY A 961 -5.85 25.25 23.22
N ASP A 962 -7.10 24.92 22.92
CA ASP A 962 -7.48 23.98 21.86
C ASP A 962 -8.02 24.65 20.59
N CYS A 963 -8.17 25.97 20.56
CA CYS A 963 -8.80 26.72 19.46
C CYS A 963 -10.27 26.35 19.19
N GLY A 964 -10.96 25.75 20.18
CA GLY A 964 -12.32 25.25 20.02
C GLY A 964 -13.44 26.28 20.21
N PHE A 965 -13.13 27.59 20.33
CA PHE A 965 -14.14 28.64 20.52
C PHE A 965 -14.06 29.71 19.43
N MET A 966 -15.21 30.06 18.86
CA MET A 966 -15.34 31.11 17.84
C MET A 966 -15.56 32.48 18.50
N GLU A 967 -14.67 33.44 18.23
CA GLU A 967 -14.83 34.82 18.69
C GLU A 967 -15.79 35.63 17.80
N PRO A 968 -16.72 36.43 18.38
CA PRO A 968 -17.57 37.33 17.60
C PRO A 968 -16.77 38.44 16.92
N ILE A 969 -16.98 38.63 15.62
CA ILE A 969 -16.22 39.50 14.68
C ILE A 969 -16.18 41.02 15.05
N TYR A 970 -16.87 41.47 16.11
CA TYR A 970 -17.04 42.90 16.42
C TYR A 970 -16.16 43.48 17.52
N LEU A 971 -15.18 42.75 18.05
CA LEU A 971 -14.27 43.31 19.05
C LEU A 971 -12.83 43.00 18.70
N ASN A 972 -12.02 44.04 18.61
CA ASN A 972 -10.57 44.02 18.48
C ASN A 972 -10.02 43.08 19.56
N SER A 973 -9.75 41.82 19.21
CA SER A 973 -9.76 40.75 20.21
C SER A 973 -8.38 40.44 20.79
N ALA A 974 -8.41 39.98 22.04
CA ALA A 974 -7.27 39.48 22.79
C ALA A 974 -6.49 38.36 22.07
N GLY A 975 -7.06 37.71 21.05
CA GLY A 975 -6.35 36.75 20.19
C GLY A 975 -5.22 37.38 19.36
N GLN A 976 -5.35 38.63 18.91
CA GLN A 976 -4.22 39.36 18.30
C GLN A 976 -3.12 39.68 19.31
N TYR A 977 -3.48 39.88 20.59
CA TYR A 977 -2.51 40.15 21.67
C TYR A 977 -1.82 38.86 22.14
N ALA A 978 -2.54 37.73 22.20
CA ALA A 978 -1.98 36.41 22.53
C ALA A 978 -0.98 35.91 21.48
N ASN A 979 -1.22 36.17 20.19
CA ASN A 979 -0.27 35.89 19.10
C ASN A 979 0.93 36.86 19.05
N SER A 980 0.93 37.92 19.88
CA SER A 980 2.03 38.90 19.94
C SER A 980 2.91 38.75 21.19
N ILE A 981 2.59 37.81 22.08
CA ILE A 981 3.36 37.53 23.28
C ILE A 981 3.80 36.06 23.25
N ASN A 982 5.02 35.87 22.72
CA ASN A 982 5.83 34.65 22.60
C ASN A 982 5.59 33.74 21.40
#